data_AF-A0A2V6C9K7-F1
#
_entry.id   AF-A0A2V6C9K7-F1
#
_cell.length_a   1.000
_cell.length_b   1.000
_cell.length_c   1.000
_cell.angle_alpha   90.00
_cell.angle_beta   90.00
_cell.angle_gamma   90.00
#
_symmetry.space_group_name_H-M   'P 1'
#
loop_
_entity.id
_entity.type
_entity.pdbx_description
1 polymer ?
#
loop_
_entity_poly.entity_id
_entity_poly.type
_entity_poly.pdbx_seq_one_letter_code
_entity_poly.pdbx_strand_id
1 'polypeptide(L)'
;MRKLILKNGFSPGDIVMLTAAVRDLHYWYPGQFLTDVRTRCPDLWENNPYIRPLAESDPEAEVIDCNYPLIDQCNEEPYHCLHGFIHFLNQRLGLNIKPTAFKGDIHLSDLERSWYSQVHEVTGEDTPFWIIAAGGKYDVTIKWWQTERYQRVVDDFRGKILFVQVGEFGHHHPKLEGAIDLRGQTNLRELVRLVYHSQGVLCPVTALMHLAAAVEVKGRKSRRRPCVVVAGGREPAHWEAYPNHQFIHTNGALRCCAKGGCWKDRAVALGDGDKRDRPDHLCVDVVDGLPRCMDMITADEVIRRIDFYHQGGTLNYLSPRQRKGAERGIVATAKNRYDDQPLTLHNAGMACERLIRTIPDYPGCYRGRGIVICGGGVRYFTNAWVCINMLRWLGCRLPVQLWHLGAREMDKEMKDLLAPLGVECVDACKVRKRHPMRKLGGWELKPYAILHCPFEEVLFLDADNVPVIRPEFLFQAPQYQATGAIFWPDYGRSPKARPVWRSCRLRRPKELEFESGQIVVDKRRCWKALRLCVWFNENSDFYYQYLHGDKETFHLAFRKLKKSYALVDKPIYSLTGTMCQHDFQGNRIFQHRNTDKWNLFLLNKRVPGFQHEDQCRKYVRQLQRQWDGRIGSFRNLIPRRTVPLSRSPIIRAVMISCPERADFPEKEKIIASARRKLRCAPCSGVWLQTPITFCFWKTTSHLTGTSDTISSTGGRSGIEKSPWPDCITLGFGNRLLTSKTRQSSWSPMPFLEAKPS
;
A
#
# COMPACT_ATOMS: atom_id res chain seq x y z
N MET A 1 -26.72 31.14 28.95
CA MET A 1 -25.88 29.92 28.87
C MET A 1 -24.92 30.12 27.71
N ARG A 2 -23.60 30.09 27.92
CA ARG A 2 -22.59 30.33 26.87
C ARG A 2 -22.47 29.08 25.99
N LYS A 3 -22.65 29.24 24.68
CA LYS A 3 -22.56 28.16 23.70
C LYS A 3 -21.09 27.99 23.26
N LEU A 4 -20.56 26.78 23.33
CA LEU A 4 -19.17 26.47 22.98
C LEU A 4 -19.10 25.31 21.99
N ILE A 5 -18.34 25.45 20.91
CA ILE A 5 -17.99 24.37 19.97
C ILE A 5 -16.49 24.10 20.10
N LEU A 6 -16.13 23.03 20.81
CA LEU A 6 -14.74 22.66 21.09
C LEU A 6 -14.18 21.79 19.96
N LYS A 7 -13.24 22.33 19.17
CA LYS A 7 -12.59 21.64 18.05
C LYS A 7 -11.23 21.08 18.47
N ASN A 8 -10.89 19.84 18.12
CA ASN A 8 -9.51 19.33 18.29
C ASN A 8 -9.18 18.19 17.30
N GLY A 9 -7.95 18.23 16.74
CA GLY A 9 -7.50 17.31 15.70
C GLY A 9 -6.55 16.19 16.14
N PHE A 10 -6.39 15.94 17.45
CA PHE A 10 -5.39 15.04 18.00
C PHE A 10 -5.80 13.55 17.97
N SER A 11 -4.99 12.67 18.58
CA SER A 11 -5.21 11.22 18.58
C SER A 11 -6.23 10.80 19.64
N PRO A 12 -6.81 9.58 19.57
CA PRO A 12 -7.85 9.14 20.51
C PRO A 12 -7.46 9.26 21.98
N GLY A 13 -6.20 9.01 22.36
CA GLY A 13 -5.73 9.16 23.74
C GLY A 13 -5.85 10.59 24.27
N ASP A 14 -5.49 11.57 23.44
CA ASP A 14 -5.60 13.00 23.75
C ASP A 14 -7.07 13.40 23.89
N ILE A 15 -7.95 12.91 23.01
CA ILE A 15 -9.40 13.19 23.08
C ILE A 15 -10.03 12.63 24.37
N VAL A 16 -9.56 11.49 24.89
CA VAL A 16 -9.99 10.98 26.21
C VAL A 16 -9.63 11.95 27.36
N MET A 17 -8.61 12.81 27.21
CA MET A 17 -8.31 13.88 28.18
C MET A 17 -9.24 15.08 27.99
N LEU A 18 -9.64 15.40 26.76
CA LEU A 18 -10.64 16.43 26.48
C LEU A 18 -12.02 16.07 27.05
N THR A 19 -12.41 14.79 27.07
CA THR A 19 -13.68 14.39 27.73
C THR A 19 -13.67 14.64 29.23
N ALA A 20 -12.54 14.47 29.91
CA ALA A 20 -12.39 14.86 31.32
C ALA A 20 -12.58 16.38 31.51
N ALA A 21 -11.96 17.18 30.65
CA ALA A 21 -12.08 18.64 30.72
C ALA A 21 -13.52 19.14 30.50
N VAL A 22 -14.29 18.49 29.61
CA VAL A 22 -15.72 18.81 29.42
C VAL A 22 -16.57 18.40 30.63
N ARG A 23 -16.37 17.18 31.18
CA ARG A 23 -17.02 16.76 32.43
C ARG A 23 -16.77 17.77 33.55
N ASP A 24 -15.51 18.17 33.72
CA ASP A 24 -15.08 19.03 34.81
C ASP A 24 -15.57 20.48 34.62
N LEU A 25 -15.63 20.99 33.37
CA LEU A 25 -16.30 22.26 33.04
C LEU A 25 -17.76 22.26 33.52
N HIS A 26 -18.53 21.22 33.17
CA HIS A 26 -19.95 21.13 33.51
C HIS A 26 -20.20 20.84 35.00
N TYR A 27 -19.25 20.19 35.68
CA TYR A 27 -19.32 19.99 37.13
C TYR A 27 -19.09 21.30 37.92
N TRP A 28 -18.07 22.07 37.57
CA TRP A 28 -17.75 23.32 38.27
C TRP A 28 -18.68 24.49 37.90
N TYR A 29 -19.29 24.45 36.71
CA TYR A 29 -20.15 25.51 36.19
C TYR A 29 -21.50 24.96 35.67
N PRO A 30 -22.30 24.30 36.53
CA PRO A 30 -23.52 23.61 36.13
C PRO A 30 -24.54 24.59 35.52
N GLY A 31 -25.09 24.23 34.35
CA GLY A 31 -26.08 25.04 33.64
C GLY A 31 -25.55 26.34 33.00
N GLN A 32 -24.26 26.66 33.14
CA GLN A 32 -23.70 27.89 32.57
C GLN A 32 -23.30 27.72 31.09
N PHE A 33 -22.97 26.50 30.66
CA PHE A 33 -22.45 26.19 29.33
C PHE A 33 -23.36 25.24 28.55
N LEU A 34 -23.47 25.46 27.23
CA LEU A 34 -23.99 24.51 26.26
C LEU A 34 -22.82 24.09 25.37
N THR A 35 -22.41 22.83 25.43
CA THR A 35 -21.16 22.38 24.81
C THR A 35 -21.42 21.40 23.68
N ASP A 36 -20.76 21.65 22.56
CA ASP A 36 -20.58 20.72 21.46
C ASP A 36 -19.09 20.47 21.21
N VAL A 37 -18.78 19.39 20.51
CA VAL A 37 -17.43 18.90 20.26
C VAL A 37 -17.26 18.48 18.81
N ARG A 38 -16.10 18.78 18.23
CA ARG A 38 -15.72 18.39 16.87
C ARG A 38 -14.31 17.83 16.90
N THR A 39 -14.21 16.50 16.91
CA THR A 39 -12.92 15.80 17.01
C THR A 39 -12.78 14.78 15.90
N ARG A 40 -11.56 14.28 15.68
CA ARG A 40 -11.30 13.12 14.80
C ARG A 40 -11.78 11.79 15.40
N CYS A 41 -12.36 11.81 16.59
CA CYS A 41 -12.76 10.63 17.36
C CYS A 41 -14.19 10.79 17.93
N PRO A 42 -15.22 11.02 17.08
CA PRO A 42 -16.59 11.31 17.53
C PRO A 42 -17.16 10.18 18.40
N ASP A 43 -16.84 8.92 18.10
CA ASP A 43 -17.21 7.70 18.82
C ASP A 43 -16.98 7.76 20.36
N LEU A 44 -15.99 8.54 20.81
CA LEU A 44 -15.67 8.72 22.24
C LEU A 44 -16.71 9.58 22.98
N TRP A 45 -17.49 10.38 22.24
CA TRP A 45 -18.49 11.31 22.76
C TRP A 45 -19.93 10.77 22.68
N GLU A 46 -20.13 9.61 22.06
CA GLU A 46 -21.43 8.94 22.06
C GLU A 46 -21.91 8.67 23.49
N ASN A 47 -23.19 8.94 23.73
CA ASN A 47 -23.88 8.89 25.03
C ASN A 47 -23.33 9.84 26.10
N ASN A 48 -22.45 10.79 25.77
CA ASN A 48 -21.96 11.77 26.74
C ASN A 48 -23.07 12.78 27.12
N PRO A 49 -23.43 12.92 28.41
CA PRO A 49 -24.58 13.73 28.84
C PRO A 49 -24.36 15.24 28.70
N TYR A 50 -23.10 15.69 28.64
CA TYR A 50 -22.71 17.09 28.57
C TYR A 50 -22.72 17.66 27.14
N ILE A 51 -22.85 16.79 26.12
CA ILE A 51 -22.79 17.19 24.71
C ILE A 51 -24.19 17.44 24.16
N ARG A 52 -24.32 18.56 23.42
CA ARG A 52 -25.52 18.94 22.68
C ARG A 52 -25.10 19.50 21.31
N PRO A 53 -25.69 19.02 20.19
CA PRO A 53 -25.38 19.55 18.87
C PRO A 53 -25.65 21.05 18.75
N LEU A 54 -24.68 21.79 18.22
CA LEU A 54 -24.73 23.20 17.86
C LEU A 54 -24.40 23.37 16.38
N ALA A 55 -25.10 24.30 15.72
CA ALA A 55 -24.79 24.68 14.35
C ALA A 55 -23.57 25.62 14.33
N GLU A 56 -22.63 25.42 13.40
CA GLU A 56 -21.48 26.36 13.25
C GLU A 56 -21.91 27.74 12.73
N SER A 57 -23.14 27.87 12.24
CA SER A 57 -23.76 29.14 11.84
C SER A 57 -24.55 29.83 12.96
N ASP A 58 -24.56 29.27 14.19
CA ASP A 58 -25.18 29.92 15.34
C ASP A 58 -24.28 31.10 15.79
N PRO A 59 -24.73 32.37 15.65
CA PRO A 59 -23.88 33.54 15.95
C PRO A 59 -23.57 33.69 17.43
N GLU A 60 -24.26 32.96 18.32
CA GLU A 60 -23.99 32.94 19.76
C GLU A 60 -23.01 31.83 20.17
N ALA A 61 -22.59 30.95 19.25
CA ALA A 61 -21.68 29.84 19.52
C ALA A 61 -20.20 30.21 19.32
N GLU A 62 -19.43 30.20 20.41
CA GLU A 62 -17.98 30.41 20.32
C GLU A 62 -17.28 29.11 19.89
N VAL A 63 -16.57 29.15 18.76
CA VAL A 63 -15.71 28.05 18.30
C VAL A 63 -14.34 28.18 18.94
N ILE A 64 -13.86 27.11 19.58
CA ILE A 64 -12.55 27.08 20.26
C ILE A 64 -11.74 25.88 19.77
N ASP A 65 -10.67 26.15 19.04
CA ASP A 65 -9.64 25.15 18.73
C ASP A 65 -8.83 24.84 19.99
N CYS A 66 -9.19 23.74 20.65
CA CYS A 66 -8.63 23.31 21.91
C CYS A 66 -7.23 22.72 21.73
N ASN A 67 -6.33 23.03 22.65
CA ASN A 67 -4.97 22.49 22.74
C ASN A 67 -4.58 22.31 24.23
N TYR A 68 -3.39 21.81 24.52
CA TYR A 68 -2.83 21.80 25.87
C TYR A 68 -1.33 22.18 25.88
N PRO A 69 -0.97 23.47 25.80
CA PRO A 69 0.44 23.93 25.85
C PRO A 69 1.22 23.48 27.10
N LEU A 70 0.52 23.02 28.14
CA LEU A 70 1.10 22.42 29.35
C LEU A 70 2.04 21.23 29.07
N ILE A 71 1.88 20.54 27.93
CA ILE A 71 2.80 19.46 27.53
C ILE A 71 4.24 19.96 27.34
N ASP A 72 4.44 21.20 26.90
CA ASP A 72 5.78 21.75 26.67
C ASP A 72 6.54 22.00 27.99
N GLN A 73 5.84 21.98 29.12
CA GLN A 73 6.37 22.21 30.48
C GLN A 73 6.42 20.91 31.33
N CYS A 74 5.88 19.79 30.83
CA CYS A 74 5.71 18.56 31.61
C CYS A 74 7.01 17.86 32.04
N ASN A 75 8.18 18.28 31.56
CA ASN A 75 9.45 17.77 32.09
C ASN A 75 9.78 18.37 33.48
N GLU A 76 9.20 19.52 33.80
CA GLU A 76 9.53 20.34 34.97
C GLU A 76 8.33 20.50 35.92
N GLU A 77 7.11 20.60 35.39
CA GLU A 77 5.89 20.77 36.18
C GLU A 77 5.20 19.45 36.57
N PRO A 78 4.71 19.29 37.81
CA PRO A 78 4.15 18.04 38.34
C PRO A 78 2.69 17.78 37.88
N TYR A 79 2.33 18.12 36.65
CA TYR A 79 0.99 17.93 36.11
C TYR A 79 0.85 16.61 35.33
N HIS A 80 -0.32 15.98 35.46
CA HIS A 80 -0.75 14.87 34.60
C HIS A 80 -1.51 15.41 33.37
N CYS A 81 -1.47 14.73 32.23
CA CYS A 81 -2.02 15.16 30.94
C CYS A 81 -3.52 15.55 30.96
N LEU A 82 -4.29 14.99 31.90
CA LEU A 82 -5.66 15.40 32.24
C LEU A 82 -5.81 16.91 32.53
N HIS A 83 -4.79 17.53 33.14
CA HIS A 83 -4.80 18.97 33.45
C HIS A 83 -4.62 19.83 32.20
N GLY A 84 -4.10 19.28 31.10
CA GLY A 84 -3.71 20.04 29.93
C GLY A 84 -4.86 20.86 29.31
N PHE A 85 -5.95 20.19 28.94
CA PHE A 85 -7.13 20.87 28.39
C PHE A 85 -7.88 21.70 29.46
N ILE A 86 -7.84 21.28 30.73
CA ILE A 86 -8.44 22.03 31.85
C ILE A 86 -7.73 23.39 32.03
N HIS A 87 -6.40 23.38 32.04
CA HIS A 87 -5.55 24.58 32.12
C HIS A 87 -5.79 25.52 30.93
N PHE A 88 -5.82 24.96 29.71
CA PHE A 88 -6.14 25.73 28.51
C PHE A 88 -7.53 26.37 28.57
N LEU A 89 -8.56 25.63 28.98
CA LEU A 89 -9.93 26.17 29.11
C LEU A 89 -10.02 27.22 30.23
N ASN A 90 -9.32 27.04 31.35
CA ASN A 90 -9.24 28.04 32.41
C ASN A 90 -8.66 29.37 31.90
N GLN A 91 -7.54 29.33 31.18
CA GLN A 91 -6.93 30.52 30.56
C GLN A 91 -7.84 31.14 29.49
N ARG A 92 -8.40 30.31 28.60
CA ARG A 92 -9.21 30.79 27.46
C ARG A 92 -10.57 31.35 27.86
N LEU A 93 -11.19 30.82 28.91
CA LEU A 93 -12.55 31.15 29.32
C LEU A 93 -12.62 32.03 30.58
N GLY A 94 -11.50 32.23 31.30
CA GLY A 94 -11.46 32.95 32.57
C GLY A 94 -12.02 32.13 33.75
N LEU A 95 -11.74 30.83 33.79
CA LEU A 95 -12.33 29.87 34.72
C LEU A 95 -11.31 29.26 35.69
N ASN A 96 -11.81 28.54 36.69
CA ASN A 96 -11.04 27.81 37.71
C ASN A 96 -11.53 26.36 37.86
N ILE A 97 -11.71 25.69 36.71
CA ILE A 97 -12.01 24.26 36.61
C ILE A 97 -10.87 23.45 37.24
N LYS A 98 -11.21 22.44 38.04
CA LYS A 98 -10.26 21.49 38.65
C LYS A 98 -10.66 20.05 38.31
N PRO A 99 -9.72 19.10 38.16
CA PRO A 99 -10.07 17.72 37.86
C PRO A 99 -10.97 17.11 38.95
N THR A 100 -12.16 16.61 38.59
CA THR A 100 -13.08 15.97 39.56
C THR A 100 -12.82 14.47 39.69
N ALA A 101 -12.27 13.85 38.64
CA ALA A 101 -11.81 12.48 38.66
C ALA A 101 -10.52 12.33 37.85
N PHE A 102 -9.55 11.59 38.41
CA PHE A 102 -8.26 11.30 37.77
C PHE A 102 -8.39 10.22 36.69
N LYS A 103 -9.23 10.47 35.68
CA LYS A 103 -9.46 9.64 34.49
C LYS A 103 -10.23 10.43 33.42
N GLY A 104 -10.15 9.96 32.17
CA GLY A 104 -11.07 10.37 31.10
C GLY A 104 -12.53 10.05 31.42
N ASP A 105 -13.44 10.66 30.67
CA ASP A 105 -14.89 10.51 30.83
C ASP A 105 -15.50 9.85 29.58
N ILE A 106 -15.94 8.60 29.68
CA ILE A 106 -16.48 7.81 28.56
C ILE A 106 -17.78 7.16 29.02
N HIS A 107 -18.83 7.32 28.22
CA HIS A 107 -20.19 6.90 28.55
C HIS A 107 -20.63 5.74 27.66
N LEU A 108 -21.30 4.75 28.25
CA LEU A 108 -21.89 3.60 27.57
C LEU A 108 -23.40 3.61 27.78
N SER A 109 -24.16 3.31 26.72
CA SER A 109 -25.58 3.02 26.81
C SER A 109 -25.84 1.65 27.45
N ASP A 110 -27.05 1.43 27.96
CA ASP A 110 -27.41 0.13 28.55
C ASP A 110 -27.49 -1.00 27.52
N LEU A 111 -27.72 -0.67 26.24
CA LEU A 111 -27.60 -1.61 25.13
C LEU A 111 -26.16 -2.11 24.98
N GLU A 112 -25.17 -1.21 24.99
CA GLU A 112 -23.76 -1.59 24.88
C GLU A 112 -23.26 -2.38 26.09
N ARG A 113 -23.76 -2.05 27.29
CA ARG A 113 -23.45 -2.79 28.54
C ARG A 113 -24.01 -4.21 28.54
N SER A 114 -25.19 -4.40 27.96
CA SER A 114 -25.89 -5.69 27.93
C SER A 114 -25.43 -6.59 26.78
N TRP A 115 -24.87 -6.02 25.71
CA TRP A 115 -24.31 -6.80 24.60
C TRP A 115 -23.10 -7.66 25.03
N TYR A 116 -22.81 -8.68 24.23
CA TYR A 116 -21.63 -9.53 24.39
C TYR A 116 -20.39 -8.89 23.76
N SER A 117 -19.20 -9.44 24.05
CA SER A 117 -17.96 -8.97 23.42
C SER A 117 -17.70 -9.67 22.09
N GLN A 118 -16.87 -9.06 21.24
CA GLN A 118 -16.32 -9.71 20.03
C GLN A 118 -15.55 -10.99 20.37
N VAL A 119 -15.06 -11.13 21.62
CA VAL A 119 -14.44 -12.36 22.13
C VAL A 119 -15.48 -13.45 22.38
N HIS A 120 -16.67 -13.09 22.86
CA HIS A 120 -17.79 -14.03 23.01
C HIS A 120 -18.19 -14.62 21.65
N GLU A 121 -18.25 -13.79 20.60
CA GLU A 121 -18.61 -14.22 19.24
C GLU A 121 -17.73 -15.36 18.71
N VAL A 122 -16.41 -15.32 19.00
CA VAL A 122 -15.45 -16.34 18.52
C VAL A 122 -15.15 -17.45 19.54
N THR A 123 -15.42 -17.24 20.83
CA THR A 123 -15.21 -18.27 21.87
C THR A 123 -16.49 -19.06 22.19
N GLY A 124 -17.68 -18.48 21.95
CA GLY A 124 -19.00 -19.05 22.25
C GLY A 124 -19.46 -18.88 23.71
N GLU A 125 -18.73 -18.11 24.53
CA GLU A 125 -19.07 -17.85 25.94
C GLU A 125 -18.37 -16.58 26.48
N ASP A 126 -18.79 -16.08 27.65
CA ASP A 126 -18.11 -14.96 28.34
C ASP A 126 -16.74 -15.42 28.89
N THR A 127 -15.77 -15.51 28.00
CA THR A 127 -14.37 -15.86 28.28
C THR A 127 -13.60 -14.62 28.74
N PRO A 128 -12.99 -14.60 29.94
CA PRO A 128 -12.21 -13.44 30.40
C PRO A 128 -10.92 -13.28 29.61
N PHE A 129 -10.51 -12.03 29.34
CA PHE A 129 -9.35 -11.74 28.47
C PHE A 129 -8.62 -10.45 28.84
N TRP A 130 -7.36 -10.35 28.43
CA TRP A 130 -6.57 -9.12 28.40
C TRP A 130 -6.46 -8.57 26.98
N ILE A 131 -6.54 -7.26 26.80
CA ILE A 131 -6.25 -6.61 25.50
C ILE A 131 -4.75 -6.39 25.39
N ILE A 132 -4.16 -6.66 24.23
CA ILE A 132 -2.73 -6.42 23.96
C ILE A 132 -2.55 -5.59 22.67
N ALA A 133 -1.71 -4.55 22.74
CA ALA A 133 -1.33 -3.74 21.58
C ALA A 133 0.17 -3.81 21.34
N ALA A 134 0.61 -4.85 20.63
CA ALA A 134 1.99 -5.01 20.22
C ALA A 134 2.31 -4.13 19.00
N GLY A 135 2.67 -2.87 19.24
CA GLY A 135 3.13 -1.91 18.23
C GLY A 135 2.35 -0.59 18.22
N GLY A 136 2.28 0.09 17.08
CA GLY A 136 1.61 1.40 16.97
C GLY A 136 1.88 2.17 15.67
N LYS A 137 1.72 3.50 15.72
CA LYS A 137 1.84 4.39 14.56
C LYS A 137 3.28 4.56 14.07
N TYR A 138 3.45 4.73 12.75
CA TYR A 138 4.76 4.90 12.10
C TYR A 138 5.40 6.29 12.29
N ASP A 139 4.65 7.28 12.78
CA ASP A 139 5.20 8.59 13.13
C ASP A 139 5.96 8.55 14.46
N VAL A 140 5.45 7.85 15.47
CA VAL A 140 6.02 7.82 16.84
C VAL A 140 6.58 6.43 17.23
N THR A 141 7.49 5.89 16.40
CA THR A 141 8.04 4.52 16.57
C THR A 141 8.89 4.32 17.82
N ILE A 142 9.33 5.40 18.49
CA ILE A 142 10.03 5.32 19.78
C ILE A 142 9.20 4.60 20.87
N LYS A 143 7.87 4.63 20.77
CA LYS A 143 6.96 4.00 21.75
C LYS A 143 6.81 2.49 21.52
N TRP A 144 7.40 1.94 20.46
CA TRP A 144 7.25 0.52 20.15
C TRP A 144 8.16 -0.32 21.05
N TRP A 145 7.64 -1.46 21.51
CA TRP A 145 8.42 -2.53 22.13
C TRP A 145 8.53 -3.71 21.17
N GLN A 146 9.58 -4.52 21.30
CA GLN A 146 9.82 -5.66 20.40
C GLN A 146 8.64 -6.66 20.43
N THR A 147 8.18 -7.10 19.26
CA THR A 147 7.05 -8.04 19.14
C THR A 147 7.36 -9.36 19.83
N GLU A 148 8.61 -9.79 19.72
CA GLU A 148 9.16 -11.01 20.31
C GLU A 148 9.05 -11.00 21.85
N ARG A 149 9.09 -9.82 22.47
CA ARG A 149 8.88 -9.66 23.91
C ARG A 149 7.40 -9.74 24.29
N TYR A 150 6.50 -9.14 23.51
CA TYR A 150 5.06 -9.37 23.67
C TYR A 150 4.69 -10.85 23.47
N GLN A 151 5.31 -11.53 22.50
CA GLN A 151 5.11 -12.96 22.27
C GLN A 151 5.53 -13.79 23.50
N ARG A 152 6.69 -13.51 24.12
CA ARG A 152 7.09 -14.14 25.40
C ARG A 152 6.04 -13.95 26.51
N VAL A 153 5.39 -12.79 26.61
CA VAL A 153 4.31 -12.56 27.60
C VAL A 153 3.08 -13.42 27.28
N VAL A 154 2.68 -13.52 26.00
CA VAL A 154 1.57 -14.38 25.57
C VAL A 154 1.88 -15.86 25.84
N ASP A 155 3.12 -16.28 25.64
CA ASP A 155 3.56 -17.67 25.83
C ASP A 155 3.65 -18.07 27.32
N ASP A 156 4.12 -17.20 28.21
CA ASP A 156 4.19 -17.50 29.66
C ASP A 156 2.81 -17.73 30.30
N PHE A 157 1.84 -16.91 29.88
CA PHE A 157 0.45 -17.05 30.33
C PHE A 157 -0.41 -17.96 29.45
N ARG A 158 0.19 -18.74 28.53
CA ARG A 158 -0.54 -19.67 27.66
C ARG A 158 -1.43 -20.61 28.47
N GLY A 159 -2.75 -20.58 28.21
CA GLY A 159 -3.75 -21.34 28.96
C GLY A 159 -4.08 -20.81 30.37
N LYS A 160 -3.36 -19.82 30.89
CA LYS A 160 -3.66 -19.11 32.14
C LYS A 160 -4.47 -17.82 31.89
N ILE A 161 -4.12 -17.08 30.84
CA ILE A 161 -4.77 -15.84 30.40
C ILE A 161 -5.02 -15.92 28.89
N LEU A 162 -6.17 -15.42 28.45
CA LEU A 162 -6.46 -15.19 27.03
C LEU A 162 -6.06 -13.76 26.67
N PHE A 163 -5.20 -13.59 25.66
CA PHE A 163 -4.90 -12.28 25.08
C PHE A 163 -5.71 -12.03 23.81
N VAL A 164 -6.11 -10.78 23.61
CA VAL A 164 -6.82 -10.28 22.43
C VAL A 164 -6.00 -9.15 21.83
N GLN A 165 -5.38 -9.41 20.68
CA GLN A 165 -4.55 -8.45 19.99
C GLN A 165 -5.41 -7.46 19.20
N VAL A 166 -5.16 -6.17 19.42
CA VAL A 166 -5.80 -5.07 18.67
C VAL A 166 -4.74 -4.19 17.99
N GLY A 167 -5.17 -3.48 16.96
CA GLY A 167 -4.32 -2.60 16.17
C GLY A 167 -5.08 -2.05 14.96
N GLU A 168 -4.74 -0.86 14.50
CA GLU A 168 -5.43 -0.19 13.39
C GLU A 168 -4.75 -0.49 12.05
N PHE A 169 -5.52 -0.51 10.96
CA PHE A 169 -4.98 -0.64 9.60
C PHE A 169 -4.07 0.55 9.27
N GLY A 170 -3.00 0.30 8.51
CA GLY A 170 -1.98 1.32 8.19
C GLY A 170 -0.99 1.60 9.32
N HIS A 171 -1.13 0.99 10.50
CA HIS A 171 -0.15 1.02 11.60
C HIS A 171 0.70 -0.25 11.65
N HIS A 172 1.65 -0.32 12.58
CA HIS A 172 2.55 -1.46 12.76
C HIS A 172 2.07 -2.31 13.94
N HIS A 173 1.36 -3.40 13.66
CA HIS A 173 0.98 -4.40 14.67
C HIS A 173 1.27 -5.83 14.16
N PRO A 174 2.50 -6.34 14.31
CA PRO A 174 2.84 -7.70 13.90
C PRO A 174 2.06 -8.74 14.69
N LYS A 175 1.68 -9.84 14.05
CA LYS A 175 0.84 -10.89 14.65
C LYS A 175 1.52 -11.52 15.87
N LEU A 176 0.74 -11.76 16.93
CA LEU A 176 1.09 -12.63 18.04
C LEU A 176 0.39 -13.99 17.87
N GLU A 177 1.12 -15.08 18.04
CA GLU A 177 0.57 -16.43 18.05
C GLU A 177 0.07 -16.80 19.45
N GLY A 178 -1.07 -17.49 19.54
CA GLY A 178 -1.71 -17.80 20.83
C GLY A 178 -2.61 -16.70 21.40
N ALA A 179 -2.85 -15.61 20.66
CA ALA A 179 -3.83 -14.58 20.96
C ALA A 179 -5.02 -14.64 20.00
N ILE A 180 -6.19 -14.14 20.41
CA ILE A 180 -7.27 -13.81 19.49
C ILE A 180 -6.85 -12.56 18.71
N ASP A 181 -6.95 -12.61 17.38
CA ASP A 181 -6.48 -11.55 16.51
C ASP A 181 -7.63 -10.68 16.00
N LEU A 182 -7.83 -9.52 16.64
CA LEU A 182 -8.79 -8.48 16.22
C LEU A 182 -8.10 -7.27 15.58
N ARG A 183 -6.85 -7.39 15.11
CA ARG A 183 -6.17 -6.29 14.39
C ARG A 183 -6.99 -5.90 13.16
N GLY A 184 -7.36 -4.62 13.05
CA GLY A 184 -8.21 -4.09 11.97
C GLY A 184 -9.68 -4.50 12.03
N GLN A 185 -10.14 -5.19 13.08
CA GLN A 185 -11.52 -5.71 13.21
C GLN A 185 -12.39 -4.92 14.20
N THR A 186 -11.94 -3.74 14.65
CA THR A 186 -12.70 -2.86 15.54
C THR A 186 -12.62 -1.40 15.08
N ASN A 187 -13.75 -0.71 15.00
CA ASN A 187 -13.81 0.75 15.07
C ASN A 187 -13.54 1.25 16.51
N LEU A 188 -13.56 2.57 16.73
CA LEU A 188 -13.18 3.13 18.04
C LEU A 188 -14.27 2.87 19.10
N ARG A 189 -15.56 2.92 18.75
CA ARG A 189 -16.65 2.55 19.66
C ARG A 189 -16.63 1.06 20.04
N GLU A 190 -16.39 0.20 19.07
CA GLU A 190 -16.21 -1.24 19.24
C GLU A 190 -15.01 -1.57 20.14
N LEU A 191 -13.93 -0.77 20.05
CA LEU A 191 -12.78 -0.87 20.95
C LEU A 191 -13.13 -0.42 22.37
N VAL A 192 -13.92 0.66 22.55
CA VAL A 192 -14.44 1.07 23.88
C VAL A 192 -15.26 -0.05 24.52
N ARG A 193 -16.14 -0.72 23.75
CA ARG A 193 -16.90 -1.88 24.22
C ARG A 193 -16.00 -3.08 24.53
N LEU A 194 -15.01 -3.37 23.69
CA LEU A 194 -14.02 -4.43 23.96
C LEU A 194 -13.24 -4.14 25.25
N VAL A 195 -12.85 -2.88 25.48
CA VAL A 195 -12.24 -2.43 26.73
C VAL A 195 -13.20 -2.69 27.89
N TYR A 196 -14.47 -2.29 27.84
CA TYR A 196 -15.47 -2.54 28.90
C TYR A 196 -15.49 -4.01 29.36
N HIS A 197 -15.47 -4.96 28.42
CA HIS A 197 -15.50 -6.40 28.68
C HIS A 197 -14.18 -7.04 29.14
N SER A 198 -13.03 -6.40 28.94
CA SER A 198 -11.74 -7.01 29.29
C SER A 198 -11.55 -7.17 30.80
N GLN A 199 -10.50 -7.87 31.21
CA GLN A 199 -10.01 -7.91 32.59
C GLN A 199 -8.80 -7.01 32.81
N GLY A 200 -7.97 -6.81 31.79
CA GLY A 200 -6.80 -5.94 31.84
C GLY A 200 -6.28 -5.55 30.45
N VAL A 201 -5.26 -4.70 30.42
CA VAL A 201 -4.67 -4.14 29.19
C VAL A 201 -3.14 -4.14 29.28
N LEU A 202 -2.46 -4.62 28.24
CA LEU A 202 -1.01 -4.48 28.04
C LEU A 202 -0.74 -3.65 26.77
N CYS A 203 -0.10 -2.50 26.91
CA CYS A 203 0.22 -1.61 25.78
C CYS A 203 1.44 -0.72 26.08
N PRO A 204 2.02 -0.04 25.08
CA PRO A 204 2.81 1.17 25.31
C PRO A 204 1.93 2.37 25.66
N VAL A 205 2.53 3.55 25.83
CA VAL A 205 1.82 4.83 25.98
C VAL A 205 0.98 5.14 24.73
N THR A 206 -0.31 4.81 24.79
CA THR A 206 -1.25 4.76 23.67
C THR A 206 -2.68 5.04 24.16
N ALA A 207 -3.64 5.24 23.25
CA ALA A 207 -5.06 5.43 23.59
C ALA A 207 -5.62 4.37 24.57
N LEU A 208 -5.11 3.13 24.51
CA LEU A 208 -5.58 2.03 25.34
C LEU A 208 -5.36 2.21 26.84
N MET A 209 -4.28 2.85 27.29
CA MET A 209 -4.11 3.11 28.73
C MET A 209 -5.10 4.16 29.22
N HIS A 210 -5.36 5.22 28.45
CA HIS A 210 -6.36 6.23 28.81
C HIS A 210 -7.78 5.62 28.82
N LEU A 211 -8.10 4.76 27.85
CA LEU A 211 -9.36 4.01 27.83
C LEU A 211 -9.48 3.02 29.01
N ALA A 212 -8.39 2.34 29.40
CA ALA A 212 -8.39 1.46 30.56
C ALA A 212 -8.67 2.21 31.88
N ALA A 213 -8.19 3.45 31.99
CA ALA A 213 -8.49 4.32 33.13
C ALA A 213 -9.91 4.92 33.07
N ALA A 214 -10.41 5.25 31.88
CA ALA A 214 -11.68 5.96 31.67
C ALA A 214 -12.91 5.06 31.74
N VAL A 215 -12.90 3.97 30.97
CA VAL A 215 -14.04 3.06 30.74
C VAL A 215 -14.30 2.19 31.96
N GLU A 216 -15.56 2.11 32.39
CA GLU A 216 -15.97 1.27 33.52
C GLU A 216 -15.73 -0.22 33.29
N VAL A 217 -15.73 -1.03 34.37
CA VAL A 217 -15.50 -2.48 34.31
C VAL A 217 -16.82 -3.23 34.43
N LYS A 218 -17.14 -4.13 33.48
CA LYS A 218 -18.35 -4.96 33.49
C LYS A 218 -18.52 -5.64 34.87
N GLY A 219 -19.66 -5.40 35.50
CA GLY A 219 -20.01 -5.94 36.81
C GLY A 219 -19.26 -5.35 38.03
N ARG A 220 -18.41 -4.32 37.89
CA ARG A 220 -17.59 -3.77 38.99
C ARG A 220 -17.45 -2.23 38.93
N LYS A 221 -18.54 -1.49 39.22
CA LYS A 221 -18.61 -0.02 39.10
C LYS A 221 -17.50 0.75 39.84
N SER A 222 -17.02 0.27 40.99
CA SER A 222 -15.99 0.94 41.80
C SER A 222 -14.55 0.56 41.46
N ARG A 223 -14.33 -0.44 40.60
CA ARG A 223 -12.98 -0.98 40.37
C ARG A 223 -12.35 -0.43 39.10
N ARG A 224 -11.13 0.10 39.19
CA ARG A 224 -10.33 0.42 38.01
C ARG A 224 -9.81 -0.85 37.33
N ARG A 225 -9.51 -0.74 36.04
CA ARG A 225 -9.01 -1.82 35.20
C ARG A 225 -7.50 -2.02 35.43
N PRO A 226 -7.03 -3.24 35.73
CA PRO A 226 -5.63 -3.62 35.61
C PRO A 226 -5.03 -3.19 34.27
N CYS A 227 -3.88 -2.52 34.29
CA CYS A 227 -3.19 -2.14 33.07
C CYS A 227 -1.68 -2.11 33.32
N VAL A 228 -0.92 -2.72 32.42
CA VAL A 228 0.55 -2.69 32.42
C VAL A 228 0.99 -1.88 31.21
N VAL A 229 1.74 -0.80 31.46
CA VAL A 229 2.18 0.13 30.42
C VAL A 229 3.69 0.03 30.25
N VAL A 230 4.15 -0.29 29.05
CA VAL A 230 5.58 -0.28 28.68
C VAL A 230 5.92 1.11 28.14
N ALA A 231 6.41 2.01 29.01
CA ALA A 231 6.58 3.42 28.68
C ALA A 231 8.01 3.83 28.32
N GLY A 232 9.02 3.18 28.91
CA GLY A 232 10.42 3.57 28.72
C GLY A 232 10.68 4.99 29.21
N GLY A 233 11.35 5.82 28.41
CA GLY A 233 11.81 7.15 28.82
C GLY A 233 11.41 8.30 27.90
N ARG A 234 10.38 8.13 27.05
CA ARG A 234 9.99 9.16 26.06
C ARG A 234 9.17 10.28 26.71
N GLU A 235 8.10 9.95 27.42
CA GLU A 235 7.32 10.88 28.25
C GLU A 235 7.73 10.79 29.73
N PRO A 236 7.57 11.85 30.54
CA PRO A 236 7.66 11.78 31.99
C PRO A 236 6.57 10.89 32.60
N ALA A 237 6.93 10.07 33.60
CA ALA A 237 5.96 9.20 34.26
C ALA A 237 4.79 9.97 34.91
N HIS A 238 5.03 11.11 35.56
CA HIS A 238 3.96 11.89 36.21
C HIS A 238 2.98 12.54 35.21
N TRP A 239 3.40 12.74 33.94
CA TRP A 239 2.54 13.26 32.89
C TRP A 239 1.50 12.23 32.43
N GLU A 240 1.85 10.94 32.38
CA GLU A 240 0.99 9.88 31.79
C GLU A 240 0.46 8.84 32.80
N ALA A 241 1.09 8.66 33.96
CA ALA A 241 0.81 7.51 34.83
C ALA A 241 -0.49 7.67 35.64
N TYR A 242 -1.41 6.71 35.45
CA TYR A 242 -2.57 6.54 36.32
C TYR A 242 -2.21 5.73 37.58
N PRO A 243 -2.71 6.11 38.78
CA PRO A 243 -2.31 5.49 40.06
C PRO A 243 -2.44 3.97 40.17
N ASN A 244 -3.36 3.35 39.42
CA ASN A 244 -3.67 1.92 39.52
C ASN A 244 -3.06 1.09 38.38
N HIS A 245 -2.28 1.71 37.49
CA HIS A 245 -1.58 1.04 36.40
C HIS A 245 -0.15 0.71 36.81
N GLN A 246 0.35 -0.45 36.39
CA GLN A 246 1.78 -0.75 36.45
C GLN A 246 2.48 -0.02 35.30
N PHE A 247 2.81 1.26 35.51
CA PHE A 247 3.48 2.11 34.52
C PHE A 247 5.00 1.90 34.60
N ILE A 248 5.55 1.12 33.67
CA ILE A 248 6.97 0.74 33.66
C ILE A 248 7.75 1.76 32.85
N HIS A 249 8.50 2.62 33.54
CA HIS A 249 9.29 3.69 32.96
C HIS A 249 10.78 3.58 33.30
N THR A 250 11.60 4.33 32.55
CA THR A 250 13.05 4.46 32.74
C THR A 250 13.49 5.93 32.64
N ASN A 251 12.59 6.90 32.86
CA ASN A 251 12.98 8.30 33.10
C ASN A 251 14.02 8.37 34.23
N GLY A 252 15.01 9.25 34.11
CA GLY A 252 16.14 9.35 35.05
C GLY A 252 17.24 8.31 34.84
N ALA A 253 16.96 7.13 34.26
CA ALA A 253 17.92 6.03 34.15
C ALA A 253 18.92 6.17 32.99
N LEU A 254 18.66 7.04 32.01
CA LEU A 254 19.54 7.27 30.85
C LEU A 254 19.76 8.77 30.63
N ARG A 255 20.94 9.14 30.11
CA ARG A 255 21.34 10.54 29.90
C ARG A 255 20.32 11.36 29.08
N CYS A 256 19.68 10.72 28.09
CA CYS A 256 18.70 11.36 27.20
C CYS A 256 17.33 11.62 27.84
N CYS A 257 17.03 11.02 29.00
CA CYS A 257 15.81 11.22 29.78
C CYS A 257 16.12 11.54 31.26
N ALA A 258 17.30 12.11 31.54
CA ALA A 258 17.77 12.40 32.90
C ALA A 258 16.96 13.52 33.60
N LYS A 259 16.33 14.41 32.82
CA LYS A 259 15.52 15.55 33.28
C LYS A 259 14.08 15.48 32.75
N GLY A 260 13.46 14.29 32.78
CA GLY A 260 12.10 14.06 32.27
C GLY A 260 12.06 13.17 31.03
N GLY A 261 11.12 13.44 30.12
CA GLY A 261 10.97 12.72 28.86
C GLY A 261 12.00 13.16 27.81
N CYS A 262 12.48 12.22 26.99
CA CYS A 262 13.38 12.54 25.87
C CYS A 262 12.66 13.12 24.64
N TRP A 263 11.32 13.00 24.58
CA TRP A 263 10.42 13.54 23.55
C TRP A 263 10.78 13.26 22.07
N LYS A 264 11.67 12.31 21.81
CA LYS A 264 11.96 11.80 20.47
C LYS A 264 10.72 11.18 19.83
N ASP A 265 10.71 11.06 18.52
CA ASP A 265 9.59 10.50 17.77
C ASP A 265 9.88 9.08 17.29
N ARG A 266 11.06 8.85 16.69
CA ARG A 266 11.38 7.57 16.05
C ARG A 266 12.59 6.89 16.69
N ALA A 267 12.53 5.57 16.83
CA ALA A 267 13.68 4.76 17.23
C ALA A 267 14.80 4.84 16.18
N VAL A 268 14.43 4.66 14.90
CA VAL A 268 15.33 4.69 13.74
C VAL A 268 14.61 5.31 12.54
N ALA A 269 15.35 5.90 11.62
CA ALA A 269 14.79 6.45 10.38
C ALA A 269 14.10 5.37 9.53
N LEU A 270 12.91 5.67 9.00
CA LEU A 270 12.15 4.76 8.15
C LEU A 270 12.49 4.90 6.66
N GLY A 271 13.00 6.05 6.24
CA GLY A 271 13.27 6.39 4.85
C GLY A 271 12.02 6.79 4.06
N ASP A 272 10.89 6.98 4.73
CA ASP A 272 9.62 7.38 4.13
C ASP A 272 9.63 8.83 3.60
N GLY A 273 10.42 9.69 4.24
CA GLY A 273 10.55 11.12 3.92
C GLY A 273 9.84 12.06 4.89
N ASP A 274 9.32 11.55 5.99
CA ASP A 274 8.82 12.37 7.09
C ASP A 274 9.97 13.21 7.70
N LYS A 275 9.65 14.39 8.22
CA LYS A 275 10.61 15.24 8.96
C LYS A 275 11.17 14.53 10.20
N ARG A 276 10.45 13.55 10.75
CA ARG A 276 10.83 12.76 11.92
C ARG A 276 12.00 11.78 11.69
N ASP A 277 12.46 11.64 10.44
CA ASP A 277 13.74 10.95 10.12
C ASP A 277 14.98 11.84 10.35
N ARG A 278 14.83 13.12 10.71
CA ARG A 278 15.95 14.02 11.01
C ARG A 278 16.55 13.73 12.42
N PRO A 279 17.85 13.97 12.66
CA PRO A 279 18.54 13.56 13.90
C PRO A 279 17.94 14.13 15.20
N ASP A 280 17.35 15.32 15.14
CA ASP A 280 16.63 15.98 16.23
C ASP A 280 15.39 15.19 16.69
N HIS A 281 14.74 14.44 15.79
CA HIS A 281 13.58 13.60 16.08
C HIS A 281 13.93 12.13 16.39
N LEU A 282 15.15 11.68 16.08
CA LEU A 282 15.59 10.31 16.30
C LEU A 282 16.07 10.03 17.72
N CYS A 283 15.88 8.79 18.16
CA CYS A 283 16.50 8.25 19.36
C CYS A 283 18.02 8.31 19.27
N VAL A 284 18.66 8.67 20.39
CA VAL A 284 20.12 8.81 20.50
C VAL A 284 20.83 7.56 21.05
N ASP A 285 20.06 6.56 21.51
CA ASP A 285 20.57 5.34 22.14
C ASP A 285 19.64 4.16 21.80
N VAL A 286 20.11 3.27 20.92
CA VAL A 286 19.30 2.25 20.24
C VAL A 286 20.03 0.91 20.21
N VAL A 287 19.35 -0.15 20.62
CA VAL A 287 19.81 -1.54 20.61
C VAL A 287 18.94 -2.33 19.64
N ASP A 288 19.54 -2.86 18.56
CA ASP A 288 18.86 -3.66 17.53
C ASP A 288 17.57 -3.04 16.93
N GLY A 289 17.52 -1.71 16.89
CA GLY A 289 16.38 -0.92 16.39
C GLY A 289 15.32 -0.59 17.45
N LEU A 290 15.47 -1.06 18.69
CA LEU A 290 14.66 -0.70 19.84
C LEU A 290 15.36 0.40 20.68
N PRO A 291 14.67 1.43 21.18
CA PRO A 291 15.28 2.42 22.08
C PRO A 291 15.81 1.78 23.35
N ARG A 292 16.98 2.19 23.85
CA ARG A 292 17.58 1.61 25.05
C ARG A 292 16.67 1.67 26.28
N CYS A 293 15.89 2.75 26.40
CA CYS A 293 14.87 2.91 27.45
C CYS A 293 13.74 1.86 27.42
N MET A 294 13.43 1.31 26.23
CA MET A 294 12.44 0.25 26.03
C MET A 294 13.09 -1.14 26.12
N ASP A 295 14.35 -1.27 25.70
CA ASP A 295 15.17 -2.49 25.81
C ASP A 295 15.43 -2.90 27.27
N MET A 296 15.65 -1.92 28.16
CA MET A 296 15.78 -2.15 29.60
C MET A 296 14.51 -2.76 30.25
N ILE A 297 13.35 -2.67 29.59
CA ILE A 297 12.11 -3.32 30.04
C ILE A 297 12.07 -4.74 29.45
N THR A 298 12.29 -5.74 30.30
CA THR A 298 12.30 -7.16 29.93
C THR A 298 10.90 -7.74 29.87
N ALA A 299 10.74 -8.86 29.15
CA ALA A 299 9.48 -9.61 29.17
C ALA A 299 9.13 -10.11 30.58
N ASP A 300 10.13 -10.50 31.35
CA ASP A 300 9.96 -11.05 32.71
C ASP A 300 9.46 -9.99 33.70
N GLU A 301 9.89 -8.73 33.57
CA GLU A 301 9.31 -7.62 34.33
C GLU A 301 7.84 -7.38 33.94
N VAL A 302 7.50 -7.39 32.65
CA VAL A 302 6.10 -7.25 32.21
C VAL A 302 5.22 -8.40 32.71
N ILE A 303 5.72 -9.63 32.65
CA ILE A 303 5.04 -10.83 33.22
C ILE A 303 4.79 -10.62 34.71
N ARG A 304 5.81 -10.26 35.49
CA ARG A 304 5.70 -9.99 36.93
C ARG A 304 4.65 -8.92 37.26
N ARG A 305 4.58 -7.85 36.46
CA ARG A 305 3.61 -6.76 36.62
C ARG A 305 2.16 -7.17 36.28
N ILE A 306 1.96 -8.08 35.33
CA ILE A 306 0.66 -8.71 35.11
C ILE A 306 0.31 -9.61 36.31
N ASP A 307 1.28 -10.42 36.74
CA ASP A 307 1.04 -11.46 37.75
C ASP A 307 0.72 -10.89 39.13
N PHE A 308 1.21 -9.70 39.48
CA PHE A 308 0.78 -8.97 40.68
C PHE A 308 -0.75 -8.81 40.80
N TYR A 309 -1.48 -8.65 39.69
CA TYR A 309 -2.94 -8.58 39.73
C TYR A 309 -3.58 -9.94 40.02
N HIS A 310 -2.90 -11.05 39.73
CA HIS A 310 -3.36 -12.40 40.03
C HIS A 310 -2.96 -12.84 41.44
N GLN A 311 -1.70 -12.65 41.83
CA GLN A 311 -1.19 -12.88 43.19
C GLN A 311 -1.96 -12.06 44.24
N GLY A 312 -2.25 -10.79 43.94
CA GLY A 312 -3.05 -9.91 44.80
C GLY A 312 -4.56 -10.17 44.78
N GLY A 313 -5.03 -11.33 44.29
CA GLY A 313 -6.44 -11.73 44.28
C GLY A 313 -7.37 -10.84 43.44
N THR A 314 -6.82 -9.90 42.67
CA THR A 314 -7.59 -8.94 41.87
C THR A 314 -8.14 -9.62 40.61
N LEU A 315 -7.43 -10.59 40.03
CA LEU A 315 -7.85 -11.38 38.88
C LEU A 315 -7.64 -12.88 39.13
N ASN A 316 -8.50 -13.68 38.51
CA ASN A 316 -8.38 -15.14 38.47
C ASN A 316 -7.90 -15.57 37.07
N TYR A 317 -7.12 -16.65 36.99
CA TYR A 317 -6.79 -17.30 35.72
C TYR A 317 -8.00 -18.03 35.12
N LEU A 318 -7.89 -18.45 33.85
CA LEU A 318 -8.94 -19.17 33.14
C LEU A 318 -9.27 -20.54 33.76
N SER A 319 -10.57 -20.75 34.01
CA SER A 319 -11.11 -22.09 34.31
C SER A 319 -10.89 -23.07 33.14
N PRO A 320 -10.91 -24.40 33.37
CA PRO A 320 -10.75 -25.39 32.31
C PRO A 320 -11.77 -25.27 31.17
N ARG A 321 -12.98 -24.77 31.46
CA ARG A 321 -14.01 -24.48 30.46
C ARG A 321 -13.63 -23.29 29.58
N GLN A 322 -13.26 -22.16 30.22
CA GLN A 322 -12.85 -20.93 29.53
C GLN A 322 -11.58 -21.12 28.69
N ARG A 323 -10.65 -22.00 29.09
CA ARG A 323 -9.49 -22.36 28.25
C ARG A 323 -9.91 -22.95 26.90
N LYS A 324 -10.86 -23.88 26.89
CA LYS A 324 -11.40 -24.44 25.64
C LYS A 324 -12.10 -23.37 24.79
N GLY A 325 -12.77 -22.40 25.42
CA GLY A 325 -13.30 -21.21 24.76
C GLY A 325 -12.21 -20.37 24.09
N ALA A 326 -11.16 -20.02 24.85
CA ALA A 326 -10.00 -19.29 24.36
C ALA A 326 -9.33 -19.97 23.16
N GLU A 327 -9.07 -21.27 23.24
CA GLU A 327 -8.48 -22.08 22.15
C GLU A 327 -9.33 -22.02 20.87
N ARG A 328 -10.66 -22.16 20.97
CA ARG A 328 -11.57 -21.98 19.83
C ARG A 328 -11.43 -20.59 19.20
N GLY A 329 -11.43 -19.54 20.01
CA GLY A 329 -11.32 -18.16 19.52
C GLY A 329 -9.99 -17.86 18.83
N ILE A 330 -8.88 -18.37 19.38
CA ILE A 330 -7.53 -18.24 18.79
C ILE A 330 -7.51 -18.91 17.42
N VAL A 331 -8.01 -20.15 17.30
CA VAL A 331 -8.06 -20.87 16.01
C VAL A 331 -8.99 -20.18 15.01
N ALA A 332 -10.15 -19.68 15.46
CA ALA A 332 -11.12 -18.98 14.62
C ALA A 332 -10.58 -17.68 14.02
N THR A 333 -9.69 -16.97 14.74
CA THR A 333 -9.12 -15.68 14.30
C THR A 333 -7.70 -15.79 13.73
N ALA A 334 -7.09 -16.98 13.71
CA ALA A 334 -5.69 -17.21 13.29
C ALA A 334 -5.33 -16.74 11.87
N LYS A 335 -6.34 -16.51 11.00
CA LYS A 335 -6.20 -15.88 9.68
C LYS A 335 -6.88 -14.52 9.70
N ASN A 336 -6.10 -13.44 9.57
CA ASN A 336 -6.61 -12.07 9.55
C ASN A 336 -6.14 -11.33 8.29
N ARG A 337 -7.05 -10.59 7.64
CA ARG A 337 -6.77 -9.72 6.48
C ARG A 337 -5.79 -8.58 6.82
N TYR A 338 -5.52 -8.34 8.09
CA TYR A 338 -4.47 -7.45 8.57
C TYR A 338 -3.07 -7.84 8.04
N ASP A 339 -2.82 -9.13 7.82
CA ASP A 339 -1.53 -9.60 7.29
C ASP A 339 -1.42 -9.43 5.76
N ASP A 340 -2.54 -9.20 5.06
CA ASP A 340 -2.60 -8.91 3.61
C ASP A 340 -2.40 -7.42 3.26
N GLN A 341 -1.98 -6.58 4.23
CA GLN A 341 -1.88 -5.13 4.03
C GLN A 341 -0.90 -4.75 2.91
N PRO A 342 -1.24 -3.72 2.10
CA PRO A 342 -0.38 -3.26 1.03
C PRO A 342 0.91 -2.61 1.58
N LEU A 343 1.96 -2.65 0.77
CA LEU A 343 3.16 -1.89 1.06
C LEU A 343 2.92 -0.39 0.89
N THR A 344 3.56 0.39 1.76
CA THR A 344 3.60 1.86 1.79
C THR A 344 5.04 2.31 2.01
N LEU A 345 5.33 3.60 1.80
CA LEU A 345 6.67 4.13 2.09
C LEU A 345 7.09 3.96 3.56
N HIS A 346 6.13 3.89 4.49
CA HIS A 346 6.38 3.69 5.92
C HIS A 346 6.77 2.24 6.29
N ASN A 347 6.20 1.24 5.61
CA ASN A 347 6.37 -0.17 5.95
C ASN A 347 7.30 -0.96 5.01
N ALA A 348 7.49 -0.51 3.76
CA ALA A 348 8.20 -1.26 2.73
C ALA A 348 9.68 -1.54 3.09
N GLY A 349 10.33 -0.58 3.76
CA GLY A 349 11.70 -0.76 4.27
C GLY A 349 11.80 -1.91 5.26
N MET A 350 10.90 -1.98 6.25
CA MET A 350 10.89 -3.05 7.24
C MET A 350 10.44 -4.39 6.66
N ALA A 351 9.50 -4.39 5.71
CA ALA A 351 9.10 -5.61 5.00
C ALA A 351 10.26 -6.18 4.16
N CYS A 352 11.06 -5.31 3.52
CA CYS A 352 12.28 -5.67 2.80
C CYS A 352 13.33 -6.28 3.74
N GLU A 353 13.63 -5.67 4.90
CA GLU A 353 14.55 -6.25 5.88
C GLU A 353 14.05 -7.60 6.43
N ARG A 354 12.73 -7.74 6.69
CA ARG A 354 12.13 -8.99 7.14
C ARG A 354 12.33 -10.10 6.10
N LEU A 355 12.07 -9.82 4.83
CA LEU A 355 12.34 -10.79 3.76
C LEU A 355 13.81 -11.17 3.73
N ILE A 356 14.74 -10.19 3.76
CA ILE A 356 16.18 -10.46 3.64
C ILE A 356 16.65 -11.48 4.69
N ARG A 357 16.11 -11.41 5.91
CA ARG A 357 16.37 -12.38 7.00
C ARG A 357 15.80 -13.78 6.73
N THR A 358 14.78 -13.91 5.88
CA THR A 358 14.09 -15.18 5.57
C THR A 358 14.30 -15.68 4.14
N ILE A 359 15.22 -15.08 3.37
CA ILE A 359 15.58 -15.61 2.05
C ILE A 359 16.24 -16.99 2.23
N PRO A 360 15.69 -18.07 1.64
CA PRO A 360 16.29 -19.39 1.70
C PRO A 360 17.61 -19.41 0.93
N ASP A 361 18.53 -20.28 1.32
CA ASP A 361 19.77 -20.49 0.58
C ASP A 361 19.52 -21.15 -0.79
N TYR A 362 20.59 -21.21 -1.60
CA TYR A 362 20.51 -21.71 -2.98
C TYR A 362 20.19 -23.22 -2.98
N PRO A 363 19.13 -23.69 -3.67
CA PRO A 363 18.66 -25.08 -3.57
C PRO A 363 19.55 -26.11 -4.28
N GLY A 364 20.62 -25.69 -4.96
CA GLY A 364 21.61 -26.62 -5.54
C GLY A 364 21.11 -27.48 -6.71
N CYS A 365 19.90 -27.23 -7.24
CA CYS A 365 19.23 -28.10 -8.23
C CYS A 365 19.29 -27.61 -9.69
N TYR A 366 19.64 -26.35 -9.94
CA TYR A 366 19.73 -25.80 -11.32
C TYR A 366 21.07 -26.17 -11.98
N ARG A 367 21.10 -26.35 -13.30
CA ARG A 367 22.29 -26.82 -14.04
C ARG A 367 22.43 -26.18 -15.42
N GLY A 368 23.67 -25.95 -15.84
CA GLY A 368 24.00 -25.52 -17.20
C GLY A 368 23.59 -24.09 -17.55
N ARG A 369 23.79 -23.75 -18.82
CA ARG A 369 23.51 -22.43 -19.43
C ARG A 369 22.25 -22.49 -20.27
N GLY A 370 21.48 -21.41 -20.28
CA GLY A 370 20.35 -21.28 -21.21
C GLY A 370 19.84 -19.86 -21.37
N ILE A 371 18.98 -19.69 -22.37
CA ILE A 371 18.37 -18.42 -22.72
C ILE A 371 16.90 -18.44 -22.25
N VAL A 372 16.47 -17.38 -21.58
CA VAL A 372 15.07 -17.20 -21.14
C VAL A 372 14.48 -15.99 -21.85
N ILE A 373 13.36 -16.20 -22.55
CA ILE A 373 12.61 -15.16 -23.25
C ILE A 373 11.19 -15.14 -22.70
N CYS A 374 10.63 -13.96 -22.46
CA CYS A 374 9.22 -13.78 -22.14
C CYS A 374 8.49 -13.24 -23.38
N GLY A 375 7.54 -13.98 -23.94
CA GLY A 375 7.01 -13.64 -25.28
C GLY A 375 5.71 -14.33 -25.67
N GLY A 376 4.68 -14.19 -24.83
CA GLY A 376 3.33 -14.67 -25.09
C GLY A 376 2.44 -13.69 -25.86
N GLY A 377 1.44 -14.22 -26.56
CA GLY A 377 0.44 -13.46 -27.31
C GLY A 377 0.92 -12.98 -28.68
N VAL A 378 -0.03 -12.57 -29.53
CA VAL A 378 0.24 -12.31 -30.96
C VAL A 378 1.35 -11.29 -31.21
N ARG A 379 1.40 -10.24 -30.37
CA ARG A 379 2.41 -9.18 -30.44
C ARG A 379 3.81 -9.70 -30.14
N TYR A 380 4.00 -10.45 -29.06
CA TYR A 380 5.34 -10.84 -28.63
C TYR A 380 5.85 -12.12 -29.28
N PHE A 381 4.96 -13.03 -29.69
CA PHE A 381 5.36 -14.25 -30.38
C PHE A 381 6.11 -13.97 -31.69
N THR A 382 5.64 -12.99 -32.49
CA THR A 382 6.35 -12.55 -33.72
C THR A 382 7.76 -12.06 -33.42
N ASN A 383 7.94 -11.37 -32.28
CA ASN A 383 9.23 -10.85 -31.86
C ASN A 383 10.16 -11.98 -31.40
N ALA A 384 9.66 -12.85 -30.50
CA ALA A 384 10.39 -14.02 -30.03
C ALA A 384 10.82 -14.93 -31.19
N TRP A 385 9.96 -15.15 -32.19
CA TRP A 385 10.29 -15.87 -33.40
C TRP A 385 11.51 -15.28 -34.13
N VAL A 386 11.54 -13.96 -34.33
CA VAL A 386 12.68 -13.27 -34.97
C VAL A 386 13.94 -13.38 -34.10
N CYS A 387 13.85 -13.11 -32.81
CA CYS A 387 14.97 -13.20 -31.87
C CYS A 387 15.59 -14.61 -31.86
N ILE A 388 14.76 -15.65 -31.71
CA ILE A 388 15.20 -17.06 -31.67
C ILE A 388 15.82 -17.48 -33.00
N ASN A 389 15.21 -17.13 -34.13
CA ASN A 389 15.80 -17.46 -35.43
C ASN A 389 17.13 -16.72 -35.67
N MET A 390 17.26 -15.47 -35.23
CA MET A 390 18.53 -14.73 -35.27
C MET A 390 19.60 -15.37 -34.36
N LEU A 391 19.25 -15.82 -33.15
CA LEU A 391 20.15 -16.60 -32.29
C LEU A 391 20.67 -17.85 -33.04
N ARG A 392 19.77 -18.63 -33.65
CA ARG A 392 20.17 -19.84 -34.40
C ARG A 392 20.99 -19.52 -35.64
N TRP A 393 20.69 -18.43 -36.35
CA TRP A 393 21.45 -17.97 -37.53
C TRP A 393 22.89 -17.55 -37.17
N LEU A 394 23.07 -16.90 -36.03
CA LEU A 394 24.40 -16.54 -35.47
C LEU A 394 25.17 -17.75 -34.90
N GLY A 395 24.59 -18.96 -35.01
CA GLY A 395 25.18 -20.21 -34.53
C GLY A 395 25.05 -20.42 -33.01
N CYS A 396 24.16 -19.69 -32.33
CA CYS A 396 23.92 -19.89 -30.90
C CYS A 396 23.22 -21.23 -30.65
N ARG A 397 23.83 -22.12 -29.87
CA ARG A 397 23.33 -23.48 -29.59
C ARG A 397 22.73 -23.66 -28.20
N LEU A 398 22.78 -22.64 -27.34
CA LEU A 398 22.16 -22.68 -26.02
C LEU A 398 20.67 -23.08 -26.07
N PRO A 399 20.19 -23.89 -25.10
CA PRO A 399 18.76 -24.18 -24.95
C PRO A 399 17.99 -22.88 -24.67
N VAL A 400 16.77 -22.78 -25.21
CA VAL A 400 15.91 -21.60 -25.07
C VAL A 400 14.61 -22.01 -24.39
N GLN A 401 14.21 -21.30 -23.34
CA GLN A 401 12.85 -21.35 -22.81
C GLN A 401 12.07 -20.08 -23.19
N LEU A 402 10.90 -20.25 -23.81
CA LEU A 402 9.95 -19.18 -24.07
C LEU A 402 8.80 -19.24 -23.07
N TRP A 403 8.76 -18.28 -22.15
CA TRP A 403 7.77 -18.18 -21.07
C TRP A 403 6.55 -17.35 -21.50
N HIS A 404 5.36 -17.81 -21.11
CA HIS A 404 4.06 -17.19 -21.42
C HIS A 404 3.04 -17.34 -20.27
N LEU A 405 2.01 -16.49 -20.24
CA LEU A 405 0.94 -16.48 -19.22
C LEU A 405 -0.29 -17.27 -19.68
N GLY A 406 -0.21 -18.60 -19.63
CA GLY A 406 -1.34 -19.49 -19.90
C GLY A 406 -1.73 -19.62 -21.38
N ALA A 407 -2.76 -20.43 -21.63
CA ALA A 407 -3.17 -20.85 -22.98
C ALA A 407 -3.77 -19.74 -23.87
N ARG A 408 -4.11 -18.57 -23.31
CA ARG A 408 -4.57 -17.39 -24.10
C ARG A 408 -3.42 -16.70 -24.83
N GLU A 409 -2.18 -16.94 -24.41
CA GLU A 409 -0.97 -16.35 -24.99
C GLU A 409 -0.18 -17.32 -25.89
N MET A 410 -0.37 -18.63 -25.74
CA MET A 410 0.40 -19.63 -26.47
C MET A 410 -0.42 -20.92 -26.61
N ASP A 411 -0.73 -21.31 -27.85
CA ASP A 411 -1.44 -22.56 -28.15
C ASP A 411 -0.48 -23.69 -28.56
N LYS A 412 -1.00 -24.75 -29.22
CA LYS A 412 -0.18 -25.87 -29.71
C LYS A 412 0.58 -25.50 -30.99
N GLU A 413 -0.06 -24.82 -31.94
CA GLU A 413 0.53 -24.45 -33.24
C GLU A 413 1.76 -23.56 -33.05
N MET A 414 1.64 -22.55 -32.18
CA MET A 414 2.75 -21.67 -31.81
C MET A 414 3.94 -22.44 -31.18
N LYS A 415 3.67 -23.54 -30.47
CA LYS A 415 4.71 -24.40 -29.87
C LYS A 415 5.33 -25.34 -30.90
N ASP A 416 4.51 -25.93 -31.77
CA ASP A 416 4.95 -26.80 -32.87
C ASP A 416 5.88 -26.05 -33.83
N LEU A 417 5.63 -24.76 -34.09
CA LEU A 417 6.50 -23.89 -34.88
C LEU A 417 7.90 -23.69 -34.27
N LEU A 418 7.98 -23.59 -32.93
CA LEU A 418 9.23 -23.33 -32.22
C LEU A 418 10.01 -24.61 -31.87
N ALA A 419 9.37 -25.78 -31.85
CA ALA A 419 10.02 -27.05 -31.51
C ALA A 419 11.24 -27.39 -32.41
N PRO A 420 11.21 -27.20 -33.75
CA PRO A 420 12.39 -27.40 -34.61
C PRO A 420 13.58 -26.49 -34.30
N LEU A 421 13.38 -25.40 -33.56
CA LEU A 421 14.44 -24.47 -33.14
C LEU A 421 15.05 -24.85 -31.78
N GLY A 422 14.63 -25.97 -31.18
CA GLY A 422 15.09 -26.42 -29.86
C GLY A 422 14.64 -25.48 -28.74
N VAL A 423 13.37 -25.10 -28.75
CA VAL A 423 12.75 -24.17 -27.78
C VAL A 423 11.72 -24.91 -26.95
N GLU A 424 11.81 -24.78 -25.63
CA GLU A 424 10.77 -25.24 -24.70
C GLU A 424 9.82 -24.08 -24.36
N CYS A 425 8.51 -24.27 -24.55
CA CYS A 425 7.51 -23.24 -24.24
C CYS A 425 6.85 -23.46 -22.88
N VAL A 426 7.20 -22.61 -21.90
CA VAL A 426 6.84 -22.75 -20.48
C VAL A 426 5.62 -21.90 -20.12
N ASP A 427 4.60 -22.55 -19.56
CA ASP A 427 3.39 -21.89 -19.05
C ASP A 427 3.61 -21.44 -17.59
N ALA A 428 3.90 -20.15 -17.41
CA ALA A 428 4.19 -19.56 -16.11
C ALA A 428 3.01 -19.67 -15.13
N CYS A 429 1.77 -19.70 -15.62
CA CYS A 429 0.58 -19.90 -14.80
C CYS A 429 0.49 -21.32 -14.23
N LYS A 430 1.10 -22.33 -14.87
CA LYS A 430 1.28 -23.67 -14.30
C LYS A 430 2.41 -23.70 -13.27
N VAL A 431 3.55 -23.06 -13.57
CA VAL A 431 4.68 -22.97 -12.62
C VAL A 431 4.25 -22.27 -11.33
N ARG A 432 3.43 -21.20 -11.42
CA ARG A 432 2.89 -20.43 -10.29
C ARG A 432 2.08 -21.25 -9.29
N LYS A 433 1.55 -22.42 -9.68
CA LYS A 433 0.88 -23.35 -8.75
C LYS A 433 1.86 -24.07 -7.82
N ARG A 434 3.12 -24.25 -8.24
CA ARG A 434 4.21 -24.87 -7.45
C ARG A 434 5.08 -23.84 -6.75
N HIS A 435 5.22 -22.66 -7.36
CA HIS A 435 5.95 -21.51 -6.81
C HIS A 435 5.02 -20.29 -6.77
N PRO A 436 4.22 -20.14 -5.70
CA PRO A 436 3.30 -19.03 -5.57
C PRO A 436 4.01 -17.68 -5.68
N MET A 437 3.34 -16.76 -6.36
CA MET A 437 3.69 -15.34 -6.45
C MET A 437 2.39 -14.54 -6.43
N ARG A 438 2.27 -13.51 -5.59
CA ARG A 438 1.04 -12.72 -5.39
C ARG A 438 0.57 -12.01 -6.67
N LYS A 439 1.49 -11.40 -7.42
CA LYS A 439 1.24 -10.79 -8.73
C LYS A 439 2.20 -11.35 -9.78
N LEU A 440 1.67 -11.72 -10.93
CA LEU A 440 2.43 -12.20 -12.08
C LEU A 440 1.76 -11.68 -13.36
N GLY A 441 2.30 -10.58 -13.88
CA GLY A 441 1.93 -9.97 -15.15
C GLY A 441 3.14 -9.92 -16.11
N GLY A 442 3.08 -9.09 -17.14
CA GLY A 442 4.09 -9.08 -18.21
C GLY A 442 5.49 -8.64 -17.78
N TRP A 443 5.62 -7.69 -16.86
CA TRP A 443 6.91 -7.24 -16.34
C TRP A 443 7.40 -8.14 -15.20
N GLU A 444 6.50 -8.53 -14.29
CA GLU A 444 6.80 -9.45 -13.18
C GLU A 444 7.27 -10.83 -13.67
N LEU A 445 6.86 -11.24 -14.87
CA LEU A 445 7.25 -12.51 -15.48
C LEU A 445 8.76 -12.62 -15.73
N LYS A 446 9.49 -11.53 -16.03
CA LYS A 446 10.92 -11.60 -16.36
C LYS A 446 11.78 -12.15 -15.19
N PRO A 447 11.81 -11.52 -14.00
CA PRO A 447 12.57 -12.04 -12.86
C PRO A 447 12.02 -13.40 -12.37
N TYR A 448 10.71 -13.62 -12.49
CA TYR A 448 10.09 -14.91 -12.12
C TYR A 448 10.57 -16.06 -13.02
N ALA A 449 10.61 -15.86 -14.35
CA ALA A 449 11.12 -16.82 -15.32
C ALA A 449 12.63 -17.08 -15.12
N ILE A 450 13.43 -16.03 -14.91
CA ILE A 450 14.85 -16.16 -14.56
C ILE A 450 15.01 -17.05 -13.32
N LEU A 451 14.28 -16.77 -12.24
CA LEU A 451 14.40 -17.53 -11.00
C LEU A 451 14.01 -19.01 -11.17
N HIS A 452 12.90 -19.28 -11.88
CA HIS A 452 12.28 -20.62 -11.95
C HIS A 452 12.61 -21.46 -13.19
N CYS A 453 13.42 -20.98 -14.13
CA CYS A 453 14.00 -21.81 -15.21
C CYS A 453 15.00 -22.88 -14.67
N PRO A 454 15.31 -23.95 -15.41
CA PRO A 454 16.19 -25.02 -14.95
C PRO A 454 17.69 -24.67 -14.99
N PHE A 455 18.09 -23.63 -15.72
CA PHE A 455 19.49 -23.23 -15.93
C PHE A 455 20.11 -22.64 -14.66
N GLU A 456 21.40 -22.90 -14.39
CA GLU A 456 22.13 -22.19 -13.32
C GLU A 456 22.60 -20.81 -13.81
N GLU A 457 23.10 -20.75 -15.05
CA GLU A 457 23.56 -19.53 -15.71
C GLU A 457 22.54 -19.12 -16.79
N VAL A 458 21.95 -17.93 -16.67
CA VAL A 458 20.85 -17.45 -17.51
C VAL A 458 21.26 -16.23 -18.32
N LEU A 459 21.01 -16.26 -19.64
CA LEU A 459 20.90 -15.07 -20.48
C LEU A 459 19.41 -14.78 -20.69
N PHE A 460 18.88 -13.76 -20.04
CA PHE A 460 17.55 -13.25 -20.31
C PHE A 460 17.58 -12.34 -21.55
N LEU A 461 16.56 -12.43 -22.40
CA LEU A 461 16.31 -11.48 -23.50
C LEU A 461 14.81 -11.15 -23.59
N ASP A 462 14.47 -9.87 -23.74
CA ASP A 462 13.13 -9.46 -24.19
C ASP A 462 12.88 -9.99 -25.60
N ALA A 463 11.64 -10.36 -25.90
CA ALA A 463 11.26 -10.97 -27.18
C ALA A 463 11.65 -10.09 -28.39
N ASP A 464 11.58 -8.75 -28.25
CA ASP A 464 11.94 -7.78 -29.29
C ASP A 464 13.40 -7.30 -29.23
N ASN A 465 14.24 -7.98 -28.45
CA ASN A 465 15.68 -7.73 -28.40
C ASN A 465 16.46 -8.66 -29.34
N VAL A 466 16.95 -8.11 -30.45
CA VAL A 466 17.61 -8.88 -31.50
C VAL A 466 19.13 -8.91 -31.29
N PRO A 467 19.76 -10.09 -31.17
CA PRO A 467 21.21 -10.21 -31.14
C PRO A 467 21.83 -9.88 -32.51
N VAL A 468 22.99 -9.23 -32.46
CA VAL A 468 23.81 -8.89 -33.64
C VAL A 468 24.95 -9.90 -33.82
N ILE A 469 25.52 -10.38 -32.71
CA ILE A 469 26.57 -11.41 -32.67
C ILE A 469 26.15 -12.55 -31.73
N ARG A 470 26.83 -13.70 -31.81
CA ARG A 470 26.55 -14.85 -30.94
C ARG A 470 26.82 -14.47 -29.47
N PRO A 471 25.82 -14.45 -28.57
CA PRO A 471 25.98 -13.86 -27.23
C PRO A 471 26.63 -14.80 -26.20
N GLU A 472 26.99 -16.02 -26.58
CA GLU A 472 27.51 -17.04 -25.64
C GLU A 472 28.82 -16.63 -24.93
N PHE A 473 29.63 -15.76 -25.55
CA PHE A 473 30.86 -15.24 -24.94
C PHE A 473 30.62 -14.42 -23.65
N LEU A 474 29.40 -13.92 -23.44
CA LEU A 474 29.05 -13.14 -22.24
C LEU A 474 29.22 -13.96 -20.95
N PHE A 475 29.04 -15.29 -21.01
CA PHE A 475 29.31 -16.21 -19.88
C PHE A 475 30.82 -16.42 -19.63
N GLN A 476 31.68 -15.98 -20.54
CA GLN A 476 33.14 -16.04 -20.42
C GLN A 476 33.77 -14.66 -20.16
N ALA A 477 32.99 -13.59 -20.26
CA ALA A 477 33.46 -12.22 -20.02
C ALA A 477 34.07 -12.08 -18.61
N PRO A 478 35.27 -11.47 -18.45
CA PRO A 478 35.91 -11.30 -17.15
C PRO A 478 35.00 -10.63 -16.10
N GLN A 479 34.17 -9.69 -16.53
CA GLN A 479 33.21 -8.96 -15.70
C GLN A 479 32.10 -9.89 -15.14
N TYR A 480 31.63 -10.86 -15.94
CA TYR A 480 30.70 -11.89 -15.48
C TYR A 480 31.39 -12.88 -14.56
N GLN A 481 32.60 -13.34 -14.92
CA GLN A 481 33.37 -14.24 -14.08
C GLN A 481 33.69 -13.62 -12.71
N ALA A 482 33.97 -12.32 -12.63
CA ALA A 482 34.18 -11.60 -11.37
C ALA A 482 32.90 -11.47 -10.50
N THR A 483 31.74 -11.20 -11.09
CA THR A 483 30.54 -10.77 -10.34
C THR A 483 29.40 -11.80 -10.27
N GLY A 484 29.22 -12.56 -11.35
CA GLY A 484 28.07 -13.42 -11.60
C GLY A 484 26.85 -12.69 -12.18
N ALA A 485 26.96 -11.41 -12.57
CA ALA A 485 25.86 -10.69 -13.22
C ALA A 485 26.34 -9.57 -14.17
N ILE A 486 25.78 -9.50 -15.39
CA ILE A 486 25.91 -8.37 -16.31
C ILE A 486 24.55 -7.71 -16.50
N PHE A 487 24.54 -6.39 -16.38
CA PHE A 487 23.43 -5.48 -16.70
C PHE A 487 23.87 -4.41 -17.70
N TRP A 488 22.89 -3.74 -18.29
CA TRP A 488 23.08 -2.67 -19.27
C TRP A 488 22.37 -1.39 -18.83
N PRO A 489 22.84 -0.21 -19.26
CA PRO A 489 22.20 1.06 -18.94
C PRO A 489 20.94 1.31 -19.79
N ASP A 490 19.91 1.88 -19.16
CA ASP A 490 18.76 2.53 -19.81
C ASP A 490 19.08 4.02 -20.11
N TYR A 491 18.20 4.72 -20.82
CA TYR A 491 18.39 6.08 -21.31
C TYR A 491 18.64 7.16 -20.25
N GLY A 492 18.29 6.92 -18.99
CA GLY A 492 18.22 8.01 -18.02
C GLY A 492 18.08 7.56 -16.58
N ARG A 493 17.58 8.50 -15.74
CA ARG A 493 17.45 8.33 -14.30
C ARG A 493 16.19 9.01 -13.77
N SER A 494 15.12 8.27 -13.58
CA SER A 494 13.85 8.76 -13.05
C SER A 494 13.98 9.40 -11.64
N PRO A 495 13.57 10.67 -11.44
CA PRO A 495 13.50 11.24 -10.09
C PRO A 495 12.38 10.61 -9.25
N LYS A 496 11.38 9.98 -9.89
CA LYS A 496 10.26 9.30 -9.21
C LYS A 496 10.71 8.10 -8.39
N ALA A 497 11.86 7.50 -8.70
CA ALA A 497 12.42 6.38 -7.95
C ALA A 497 12.99 6.79 -6.57
N ARG A 498 13.31 8.08 -6.35
CA ARG A 498 13.99 8.54 -5.12
C ARG A 498 13.32 8.08 -3.79
N PRO A 499 11.98 8.10 -3.63
CA PRO A 499 11.34 7.65 -2.40
C PRO A 499 11.56 6.17 -2.11
N VAL A 500 11.52 5.29 -3.12
CA VAL A 500 11.63 3.84 -2.91
C VAL A 500 13.08 3.39 -2.68
N TRP A 501 14.06 4.07 -3.28
CA TRP A 501 15.47 3.94 -2.91
C TRP A 501 15.68 4.33 -1.44
N ARG A 502 15.11 5.46 -1.01
CA ARG A 502 15.23 5.97 0.37
C ARG A 502 14.54 5.05 1.39
N SER A 503 13.35 4.51 1.11
CA SER A 503 12.67 3.57 2.02
C SER A 503 13.43 2.24 2.17
N CYS A 504 14.20 1.84 1.16
CA CYS A 504 15.15 0.73 1.26
C CYS A 504 16.45 1.09 2.03
N ARG A 505 16.55 2.30 2.60
CA ARG A 505 17.74 2.89 3.25
C ARG A 505 18.95 3.05 2.32
N LEU A 506 18.70 3.29 1.03
CA LEU A 506 19.73 3.50 0.01
C LEU A 506 19.69 4.92 -0.54
N ARG A 507 20.86 5.48 -0.84
CA ARG A 507 20.97 6.65 -1.73
C ARG A 507 20.79 6.17 -3.17
N ARG A 508 20.00 6.88 -3.98
CA ARG A 508 19.89 6.57 -5.41
C ARG A 508 21.28 6.71 -6.06
N PRO A 509 21.76 5.72 -6.82
CA PRO A 509 23.09 5.73 -7.41
C PRO A 509 23.29 6.84 -8.45
N LYS A 510 24.56 7.10 -8.78
CA LYS A 510 24.96 8.10 -9.79
C LYS A 510 24.92 7.54 -11.21
N GLU A 511 25.19 6.25 -11.41
CA GLU A 511 25.09 5.59 -12.72
C GLU A 511 23.66 5.59 -13.29
N LEU A 512 23.53 5.16 -14.55
CA LEU A 512 22.24 5.04 -15.24
C LEU A 512 21.39 3.92 -14.63
N GLU A 513 20.07 4.01 -14.83
CA GLU A 513 19.14 2.95 -14.43
C GLU A 513 19.38 1.69 -15.26
N PHE A 514 19.02 0.52 -14.75
CA PHE A 514 19.22 -0.75 -15.47
C PHE A 514 18.17 -0.92 -16.58
N GLU A 515 18.59 -1.38 -17.75
CA GLU A 515 17.69 -1.96 -18.74
C GLU A 515 17.51 -3.47 -18.48
N SER A 516 16.25 -3.88 -18.31
CA SER A 516 15.79 -5.27 -18.14
C SER A 516 15.81 -6.12 -19.41
N GLY A 517 15.84 -5.49 -20.60
CA GLY A 517 15.66 -6.16 -21.89
C GLY A 517 16.73 -7.20 -22.23
N GLN A 518 17.81 -7.26 -21.48
CA GLN A 518 18.82 -8.30 -21.51
C GLN A 518 19.60 -8.32 -20.20
N ILE A 519 19.78 -9.50 -19.61
CA ILE A 519 20.47 -9.70 -18.32
C ILE A 519 21.24 -11.00 -18.41
N VAL A 520 22.50 -11.03 -17.95
CA VAL A 520 23.24 -12.29 -17.77
C VAL A 520 23.42 -12.52 -16.28
N VAL A 521 23.02 -13.67 -15.74
CA VAL A 521 23.10 -13.91 -14.30
C VAL A 521 23.37 -15.37 -13.95
N ASP A 522 24.29 -15.59 -13.01
CA ASP A 522 24.51 -16.86 -12.31
C ASP A 522 23.56 -16.92 -11.09
N LYS A 523 22.61 -17.86 -11.08
CA LYS A 523 21.65 -18.01 -9.99
C LYS A 523 22.28 -18.44 -8.68
N ARG A 524 23.33 -19.26 -8.69
CA ARG A 524 24.03 -19.71 -7.48
C ARG A 524 24.73 -18.53 -6.80
N ARG A 525 25.43 -17.71 -7.57
CA ARG A 525 26.20 -16.54 -7.09
C ARG A 525 25.34 -15.31 -6.78
N CYS A 526 24.14 -15.20 -7.36
CA CYS A 526 23.25 -14.05 -7.22
C CYS A 526 21.91 -14.38 -6.53
N TRP A 527 21.75 -15.59 -5.97
CA TRP A 527 20.48 -16.12 -5.47
C TRP A 527 19.69 -15.15 -4.59
N LYS A 528 20.31 -14.60 -3.55
CA LYS A 528 19.63 -13.70 -2.60
C LYS A 528 19.17 -12.40 -3.26
N ALA A 529 19.94 -11.86 -4.22
CA ALA A 529 19.55 -10.68 -4.99
C ALA A 529 18.40 -10.96 -5.97
N LEU A 530 18.38 -12.14 -6.61
CA LEU A 530 17.26 -12.55 -7.46
C LEU A 530 15.98 -12.81 -6.66
N ARG A 531 16.08 -13.42 -5.48
CA ARG A 531 14.94 -13.62 -4.56
C ARG A 531 14.34 -12.29 -4.11
N LEU A 532 15.16 -11.31 -3.75
CA LEU A 532 14.72 -9.97 -3.39
C LEU A 532 14.13 -9.20 -4.59
N CYS A 533 14.73 -9.32 -5.77
CA CYS A 533 14.18 -8.77 -7.01
C CYS A 533 12.78 -9.34 -7.31
N VAL A 534 12.60 -10.67 -7.28
CA VAL A 534 11.27 -11.30 -7.47
C VAL A 534 10.24 -10.76 -6.48
N TRP A 535 10.60 -10.55 -5.21
CA TRP A 535 9.68 -9.97 -4.23
C TRP A 535 9.30 -8.51 -4.50
N PHE A 536 10.22 -7.67 -4.99
CA PHE A 536 9.85 -6.32 -5.42
C PHE A 536 8.80 -6.35 -6.55
N ASN A 537 8.92 -7.30 -7.47
CA ASN A 537 7.96 -7.49 -8.57
C ASN A 537 6.66 -8.17 -8.11
N GLU A 538 6.71 -9.05 -7.11
CA GLU A 538 5.51 -9.58 -6.44
C GLU A 538 4.69 -8.47 -5.76
N ASN A 539 5.36 -7.38 -5.38
CA ASN A 539 4.79 -6.16 -4.81
C ASN A 539 4.73 -5.01 -5.84
N SER A 540 4.50 -5.34 -7.11
CA SER A 540 4.44 -4.38 -8.23
C SER A 540 3.39 -3.28 -8.06
N ASP A 541 2.30 -3.53 -7.35
CA ASP A 541 1.29 -2.51 -7.01
C ASP A 541 1.81 -1.39 -6.11
N PHE A 542 2.92 -1.60 -5.39
CA PHE A 542 3.67 -0.57 -4.69
C PHE A 542 4.90 -0.11 -5.47
N TYR A 543 5.80 -1.03 -5.87
CA TYR A 543 7.09 -0.66 -6.45
C TYR A 543 6.95 0.06 -7.80
N TYR A 544 6.00 -0.34 -8.66
CA TYR A 544 5.80 0.32 -9.97
C TYR A 544 5.08 1.68 -9.89
N GLN A 545 4.66 2.13 -8.69
CA GLN A 545 4.26 3.54 -8.50
C GLN A 545 5.47 4.48 -8.59
N TYR A 546 6.68 3.97 -8.28
CA TYR A 546 7.93 4.73 -8.23
C TYR A 546 8.91 4.35 -9.36
N LEU A 547 8.86 3.09 -9.83
CA LEU A 547 9.75 2.50 -10.84
C LEU A 547 9.03 2.26 -12.17
N HIS A 548 9.76 2.29 -13.29
CA HIS A 548 9.20 1.95 -14.60
C HIS A 548 9.28 0.43 -14.86
N GLY A 549 8.37 -0.31 -14.23
CA GLY A 549 8.34 -1.78 -14.31
C GLY A 549 9.49 -2.45 -13.56
N ASP A 550 9.90 -3.60 -14.07
CA ASP A 550 10.85 -4.50 -13.40
C ASP A 550 12.30 -4.01 -13.44
N LYS A 551 12.67 -3.19 -14.43
CA LYS A 551 14.01 -2.59 -14.67
C LYS A 551 14.85 -2.33 -13.42
N GLU A 552 14.44 -1.35 -12.62
CA GLU A 552 15.19 -0.89 -11.45
C GLU A 552 15.07 -1.81 -10.23
N THR A 553 14.21 -2.83 -10.27
CA THR A 553 14.09 -3.79 -9.15
C THR A 553 15.34 -4.66 -9.01
N PHE A 554 16.00 -5.00 -10.11
CA PHE A 554 17.31 -5.67 -10.10
C PHE A 554 18.36 -4.79 -9.45
N HIS A 555 18.48 -3.54 -9.89
CA HIS A 555 19.44 -2.57 -9.37
C HIS A 555 19.26 -2.34 -7.87
N LEU A 556 18.02 -2.12 -7.44
CA LEU A 556 17.65 -1.94 -6.04
C LEU A 556 18.00 -3.17 -5.20
N ALA A 557 17.75 -4.38 -5.71
CA ALA A 557 17.99 -5.63 -4.97
C ALA A 557 19.49 -5.93 -4.80
N PHE A 558 20.27 -5.76 -5.86
CA PHE A 558 21.73 -5.95 -5.82
C PHE A 558 22.39 -4.92 -4.89
N ARG A 559 22.01 -3.64 -4.99
CA ARG A 559 22.50 -2.58 -4.08
C ARG A 559 22.09 -2.83 -2.62
N LYS A 560 20.84 -3.25 -2.36
CA LYS A 560 20.33 -3.52 -1.01
C LYS A 560 21.12 -4.61 -0.29
N LEU A 561 21.47 -5.68 -1.01
CA LEU A 561 22.25 -6.80 -0.49
C LEU A 561 23.77 -6.63 -0.65
N LYS A 562 24.24 -5.46 -1.08
CA LYS A 562 25.67 -5.18 -1.39
C LYS A 562 26.29 -6.20 -2.35
N LYS A 563 25.49 -6.82 -3.22
CA LYS A 563 25.93 -7.82 -4.18
C LYS A 563 26.59 -7.12 -5.38
N SER A 564 27.82 -7.52 -5.70
CA SER A 564 28.54 -7.03 -6.88
C SER A 564 27.85 -7.45 -8.19
N TYR A 565 27.93 -6.58 -9.19
CA TYR A 565 27.45 -6.77 -10.55
C TYR A 565 28.34 -5.97 -11.50
N ALA A 566 28.32 -6.32 -12.78
CA ALA A 566 28.89 -5.52 -13.85
C ALA A 566 27.79 -4.76 -14.59
N LEU A 567 27.98 -3.45 -14.78
CA LEU A 567 27.17 -2.61 -15.65
C LEU A 567 28.02 -2.26 -16.87
N VAL A 568 27.48 -2.39 -18.08
CA VAL A 568 28.20 -1.96 -19.29
C VAL A 568 28.28 -0.43 -19.32
N ASP A 569 29.50 0.11 -19.39
CA ASP A 569 29.74 1.56 -19.34
C ASP A 569 29.21 2.31 -20.58
N LYS A 570 29.22 1.66 -21.76
CA LYS A 570 28.81 2.31 -23.01
C LYS A 570 27.28 2.48 -23.05
N PRO A 571 26.76 3.72 -23.13
CA PRO A 571 25.32 3.98 -23.13
C PRO A 571 24.62 3.46 -24.39
N ILE A 572 23.28 3.51 -24.36
CA ILE A 572 22.45 3.20 -25.54
C ILE A 572 22.79 4.15 -26.69
N TYR A 573 22.99 3.58 -27.88
CA TYR A 573 22.97 4.34 -29.13
C TYR A 573 21.56 4.27 -29.73
N SER A 574 20.89 5.42 -29.82
CA SER A 574 19.50 5.51 -30.28
C SER A 574 19.39 5.41 -31.80
N LEU A 575 18.61 4.45 -32.28
CA LEU A 575 18.04 4.47 -33.62
C LEU A 575 16.53 4.73 -33.52
N THR A 576 15.88 5.06 -34.65
CA THR A 576 14.44 5.32 -34.72
C THR A 576 13.63 4.14 -34.16
N GLY A 577 13.17 4.28 -32.92
CA GLY A 577 12.41 3.25 -32.20
C GLY A 577 13.18 1.98 -31.86
N THR A 578 14.52 2.06 -31.73
CA THR A 578 15.37 0.92 -31.36
C THR A 578 16.55 1.37 -30.48
N MET A 579 16.74 0.72 -29.34
CA MET A 579 17.92 0.86 -28.49
C MET A 579 19.04 -0.04 -29.04
N CYS A 580 20.20 0.51 -29.39
CA CYS A 580 21.40 -0.30 -29.67
C CYS A 580 22.27 -0.38 -28.43
N GLN A 581 22.59 -1.60 -27.99
CA GLN A 581 23.31 -1.88 -26.75
C GLN A 581 24.58 -2.68 -27.03
N HIS A 582 25.56 -2.55 -26.14
CA HIS A 582 26.97 -2.84 -26.44
C HIS A 582 27.58 -3.86 -25.48
N ASP A 583 28.72 -4.46 -25.85
CA ASP A 583 29.59 -5.18 -24.92
C ASP A 583 30.52 -4.21 -24.15
N PHE A 584 31.39 -4.76 -23.31
CA PHE A 584 32.40 -4.00 -22.55
C PHE A 584 33.52 -3.42 -23.41
N GLN A 585 33.66 -3.86 -24.67
CA GLN A 585 34.58 -3.33 -25.68
C GLN A 585 33.90 -2.23 -26.52
N GLY A 586 32.60 -2.00 -26.32
CA GLY A 586 31.81 -1.01 -27.02
C GLY A 586 31.25 -1.47 -28.37
N ASN A 587 31.39 -2.74 -28.76
CA ASN A 587 30.78 -3.28 -29.98
C ASN A 587 29.27 -3.43 -29.78
N ARG A 588 28.47 -3.23 -30.84
CA ARG A 588 27.02 -3.44 -30.76
C ARG A 588 26.73 -4.94 -30.74
N ILE A 589 26.02 -5.40 -29.71
CA ILE A 589 25.66 -6.82 -29.54
C ILE A 589 24.15 -7.06 -29.57
N PHE A 590 23.34 -6.04 -29.24
CA PHE A 590 21.89 -6.13 -29.13
C PHE A 590 21.20 -4.92 -29.78
N GLN A 591 20.02 -5.16 -30.34
CA GLN A 591 19.15 -4.16 -30.99
C GLN A 591 17.71 -4.39 -30.55
N HIS A 592 17.31 -3.67 -29.50
CA HIS A 592 16.00 -3.81 -28.86
C HIS A 592 14.99 -2.88 -29.52
N ARG A 593 14.01 -3.45 -30.26
CA ARG A 593 12.94 -2.69 -30.97
C ARG A 593 11.83 -2.23 -30.02
N ASN A 594 12.23 -1.60 -28.94
CA ASN A 594 11.42 -1.29 -27.76
C ASN A 594 10.13 -0.50 -28.06
N THR A 595 10.09 0.31 -29.13
CA THR A 595 8.86 1.00 -29.58
C THR A 595 8.26 0.45 -30.88
N ASP A 596 9.06 0.15 -31.92
CA ASP A 596 8.58 -0.40 -33.21
C ASP A 596 8.75 -1.94 -33.29
N LYS A 597 8.18 -2.65 -32.31
CA LYS A 597 8.19 -4.12 -32.16
C LYS A 597 7.71 -4.83 -33.42
N TRP A 598 8.39 -5.90 -33.84
CA TRP A 598 8.04 -6.71 -35.01
C TRP A 598 6.56 -7.11 -35.03
N ASN A 599 5.92 -6.92 -36.17
CA ASN A 599 4.53 -7.17 -36.45
C ASN A 599 4.41 -8.21 -37.56
N LEU A 600 3.51 -9.19 -37.39
CA LEU A 600 3.34 -10.29 -38.35
C LEU A 600 3.09 -9.79 -39.78
N PHE A 601 2.40 -8.66 -39.96
CA PHE A 601 2.06 -8.09 -41.27
C PHE A 601 3.12 -7.11 -41.81
N LEU A 602 4.31 -7.05 -41.21
CA LEU A 602 5.44 -6.21 -41.63
C LEU A 602 5.15 -4.69 -41.73
N LEU A 603 4.14 -4.21 -40.99
CA LEU A 603 3.78 -2.78 -40.90
C LEU A 603 4.87 -1.90 -40.25
N ASN A 604 5.93 -2.51 -39.71
CA ASN A 604 7.05 -1.80 -39.08
C ASN A 604 7.93 -1.09 -40.12
N LYS A 605 8.40 0.11 -39.77
CA LYS A 605 9.29 0.90 -40.60
C LYS A 605 10.65 0.23 -40.72
N ARG A 606 11.35 0.46 -41.83
CA ARG A 606 12.80 0.18 -41.90
C ARG A 606 13.53 1.15 -40.99
N VAL A 607 14.58 0.68 -40.33
CA VAL A 607 15.33 1.46 -39.35
C VAL A 607 16.75 1.64 -39.88
N PRO A 608 17.10 2.84 -40.41
CA PRO A 608 18.45 3.10 -40.90
C PRO A 608 19.50 2.76 -39.83
N GLY A 609 20.53 2.01 -40.23
CA GLY A 609 21.57 1.54 -39.31
C GLY A 609 21.21 0.31 -38.46
N PHE A 610 20.02 -0.29 -38.60
CA PHE A 610 19.69 -1.58 -37.96
C PHE A 610 20.40 -2.73 -38.68
N GLN A 611 21.31 -3.40 -37.98
CA GLN A 611 22.10 -4.50 -38.55
C GLN A 611 21.24 -5.75 -38.72
N HIS A 612 21.42 -6.45 -39.85
CA HIS A 612 20.66 -7.66 -40.23
C HIS A 612 19.14 -7.49 -40.35
N GLU A 613 18.63 -6.27 -40.63
CA GLU A 613 17.19 -6.02 -40.72
C GLU A 613 16.49 -6.89 -41.79
N ASP A 614 17.13 -7.10 -42.95
CA ASP A 614 16.56 -7.93 -44.02
C ASP A 614 16.41 -9.41 -43.64
N GLN A 615 17.35 -9.93 -42.83
CA GLN A 615 17.27 -11.30 -42.30
C GLN A 615 16.15 -11.40 -41.25
N CYS A 616 15.99 -10.39 -40.39
CA CYS A 616 14.85 -10.30 -39.48
C CYS A 616 13.51 -10.30 -40.24
N ARG A 617 13.39 -9.48 -41.29
CA ARG A 617 12.20 -9.42 -42.16
C ARG A 617 11.97 -10.72 -42.95
N LYS A 618 13.02 -11.47 -43.29
CA LYS A 618 12.90 -12.82 -43.88
C LYS A 618 12.23 -13.78 -42.90
N TYR A 619 12.60 -13.74 -41.62
CA TYR A 619 11.96 -14.58 -40.59
C TYR A 619 10.51 -14.20 -40.32
N VAL A 620 10.14 -12.91 -40.36
CA VAL A 620 8.71 -12.51 -40.31
C VAL A 620 7.94 -13.06 -41.52
N ARG A 621 8.50 -12.97 -42.75
CA ARG A 621 7.89 -13.59 -43.96
C ARG A 621 7.77 -15.10 -43.89
N GLN A 622 8.71 -15.77 -43.21
CA GLN A 622 8.62 -17.20 -42.94
C GLN A 622 7.44 -17.50 -42.00
N LEU A 623 7.30 -16.73 -40.90
CA LEU A 623 6.20 -16.90 -39.96
C LEU A 623 4.82 -16.63 -40.61
N GLN A 624 4.70 -15.58 -41.44
CA GLN A 624 3.49 -15.27 -42.21
C GLN A 624 2.96 -16.45 -43.06
N ARG A 625 3.86 -17.32 -43.53
CA ARG A 625 3.51 -18.50 -44.34
C ARG A 625 3.10 -19.71 -43.51
N GLN A 626 3.44 -19.71 -42.22
CA GLN A 626 3.29 -20.86 -41.32
C GLN A 626 2.25 -20.63 -40.22
N TRP A 627 1.83 -19.39 -39.98
CA TRP A 627 0.92 -19.00 -38.90
C TRP A 627 -0.02 -17.88 -39.32
N ASP A 628 -1.32 -18.05 -39.04
CA ASP A 628 -2.39 -17.09 -39.42
C ASP A 628 -2.50 -15.87 -38.48
N GLY A 629 -1.62 -15.74 -37.50
CA GLY A 629 -1.64 -14.67 -36.49
C GLY A 629 -2.72 -14.83 -35.43
N ARG A 630 -3.41 -15.98 -35.38
CA ARG A 630 -4.47 -16.26 -34.40
C ARG A 630 -3.97 -17.27 -33.37
N ILE A 631 -4.64 -17.27 -32.22
CA ILE A 631 -4.41 -18.24 -31.14
C ILE A 631 -5.68 -19.09 -31.03
N GLY A 632 -5.55 -20.41 -30.93
CA GLY A 632 -6.62 -21.38 -31.11
C GLY A 632 -7.91 -21.14 -30.31
N SER A 633 -7.81 -20.54 -29.12
CA SER A 633 -8.97 -20.13 -28.32
C SER A 633 -9.88 -19.09 -28.99
N PHE A 634 -9.42 -18.45 -30.06
CA PHE A 634 -10.16 -17.46 -30.85
C PHE A 634 -10.56 -17.97 -32.25
N ARG A 635 -10.29 -19.23 -32.60
CA ARG A 635 -10.73 -19.82 -33.89
C ARG A 635 -12.23 -20.16 -33.91
N ASN A 636 -12.87 -20.37 -32.76
CA ASN A 636 -14.27 -20.86 -32.66
C ASN A 636 -15.32 -19.78 -32.33
N LEU A 637 -15.38 -18.67 -33.10
CA LEU A 637 -16.49 -17.71 -32.99
C LEU A 637 -17.05 -17.17 -34.33
N ILE A 638 -16.57 -17.65 -35.48
CA ILE A 638 -17.20 -17.38 -36.78
C ILE A 638 -17.12 -18.67 -37.62
N PRO A 639 -18.25 -19.27 -38.06
CA PRO A 639 -18.21 -20.38 -39.01
C PRO A 639 -17.51 -19.97 -40.30
N ARG A 640 -16.70 -20.85 -40.89
CA ARG A 640 -16.16 -20.64 -42.25
C ARG A 640 -17.31 -20.65 -43.25
N ARG A 641 -17.89 -19.49 -43.54
CA ARG A 641 -18.73 -19.29 -44.73
C ARG A 641 -17.83 -19.35 -45.97
N THR A 642 -17.88 -20.46 -46.69
CA THR A 642 -17.39 -20.57 -48.06
C THR A 642 -18.28 -19.72 -48.96
N VAL A 643 -17.89 -18.48 -49.20
CA VAL A 643 -18.49 -17.62 -50.24
C VAL A 643 -17.65 -17.77 -51.51
N PRO A 644 -18.25 -18.01 -52.69
CA PRO A 644 -17.51 -18.08 -53.93
C PRO A 644 -16.75 -16.78 -54.24
N LEU A 645 -15.60 -16.89 -54.89
CA LEU A 645 -14.82 -15.77 -55.40
C LEU A 645 -15.62 -15.03 -56.50
N SER A 646 -16.33 -13.97 -56.13
CA SER A 646 -16.94 -13.03 -57.07
C SER A 646 -16.92 -11.61 -56.50
N ARG A 647 -16.24 -10.72 -57.24
CA ARG A 647 -16.07 -9.27 -57.01
C ARG A 647 -15.21 -8.86 -55.81
N SER A 648 -14.05 -8.27 -56.13
CA SER A 648 -13.21 -7.53 -55.19
C SER A 648 -14.01 -6.38 -54.54
N PRO A 649 -13.96 -6.20 -53.20
CA PRO A 649 -14.60 -5.06 -52.57
C PRO A 649 -13.84 -3.77 -52.93
N ILE A 650 -14.48 -2.89 -53.70
CA ILE A 650 -13.95 -1.55 -53.97
C ILE A 650 -14.16 -0.69 -52.72
N ILE A 651 -13.11 -0.55 -51.91
CA ILE A 651 -13.10 0.40 -50.79
C ILE A 651 -12.86 1.81 -51.38
N ARG A 652 -13.93 2.56 -51.63
CA ARG A 652 -13.84 4.01 -51.88
C ARG A 652 -13.72 4.74 -50.55
N ALA A 653 -12.53 5.27 -50.25
CA ALA A 653 -12.38 6.29 -49.23
C ALA A 653 -12.94 7.61 -49.75
N VAL A 654 -14.02 8.12 -49.14
CA VAL A 654 -14.60 9.42 -49.46
C VAL A 654 -14.20 10.40 -48.36
N MET A 655 -13.43 11.44 -48.71
CA MET A 655 -13.28 12.60 -47.83
C MET A 655 -14.54 13.45 -47.95
N ILE A 656 -15.38 13.45 -46.92
CA ILE A 656 -16.48 14.40 -46.81
C ILE A 656 -15.90 15.67 -46.18
N SER A 657 -15.86 16.75 -46.96
CA SER A 657 -15.51 18.09 -46.44
C SER A 657 -16.72 18.72 -45.75
N CYS A 658 -16.49 19.75 -44.94
CA CYS A 658 -17.48 20.22 -43.96
C CYS A 658 -18.71 21.08 -44.43
N PRO A 659 -19.07 21.24 -45.72
CA PRO A 659 -20.36 21.88 -46.10
C PRO A 659 -21.57 20.94 -46.27
N GLU A 660 -21.39 19.68 -46.68
CA GLU A 660 -22.47 18.83 -47.25
C GLU A 660 -23.37 18.14 -46.20
N ARG A 661 -23.59 18.78 -45.04
CA ARG A 661 -24.29 18.18 -43.89
C ARG A 661 -25.76 18.59 -43.76
N ALA A 662 -26.31 19.32 -44.73
CA ALA A 662 -27.65 19.92 -44.66
C ALA A 662 -28.78 19.05 -45.24
N ASP A 663 -28.49 18.18 -46.21
CA ASP A 663 -29.52 17.59 -47.09
C ASP A 663 -29.80 16.09 -46.87
N PHE A 664 -29.98 15.65 -45.62
CA PHE A 664 -30.43 14.27 -45.32
C PHE A 664 -31.67 14.20 -44.42
N PRO A 665 -32.73 13.42 -44.77
CA PRO A 665 -34.04 13.50 -44.09
C PRO A 665 -34.11 12.93 -42.67
N GLU A 666 -35.02 13.49 -41.87
CA GLU A 666 -35.04 13.35 -40.41
C GLU A 666 -35.76 12.09 -39.85
N LYS A 667 -35.44 10.88 -40.34
CA LYS A 667 -36.13 9.65 -39.90
C LYS A 667 -35.33 8.57 -39.15
N GLU A 668 -34.03 8.79 -38.88
CA GLU A 668 -33.20 7.85 -38.09
C GLU A 668 -32.60 8.46 -36.80
N LYS A 669 -33.38 9.29 -36.07
CA LYS A 669 -32.98 9.89 -34.77
C LYS A 669 -33.47 9.13 -33.52
N ILE A 670 -34.06 7.95 -33.66
CA ILE A 670 -34.66 7.20 -32.54
C ILE A 670 -34.08 5.79 -32.43
N ILE A 671 -33.06 5.63 -31.57
CA ILE A 671 -32.75 4.50 -30.65
C ILE A 671 -31.48 4.93 -29.86
N ALA A 672 -31.65 5.86 -28.92
CA ALA A 672 -30.56 6.35 -28.06
C ALA A 672 -31.05 6.96 -26.73
N SER A 673 -32.13 6.42 -26.15
CA SER A 673 -32.74 6.98 -24.92
C SER A 673 -33.29 5.90 -23.97
N ALA A 674 -32.41 5.06 -23.44
CA ALA A 674 -32.75 4.18 -22.31
C ALA A 674 -31.65 4.13 -21.23
N ARG A 675 -32.04 4.51 -20.01
CA ARG A 675 -31.36 4.30 -18.71
C ARG A 675 -30.10 5.15 -18.41
N ARG A 676 -30.38 6.34 -17.88
CA ARG A 676 -29.53 7.10 -16.95
C ARG A 676 -30.21 7.12 -15.58
N LYS A 677 -29.47 6.83 -14.48
CA LYS A 677 -29.69 7.16 -13.04
C LYS A 677 -28.82 6.19 -12.20
N LEU A 678 -28.10 6.57 -11.13
CA LEU A 678 -28.03 7.80 -10.32
C LEU A 678 -26.55 8.25 -10.11
N ARG A 679 -26.22 9.57 -10.21
CA ARG A 679 -25.86 10.57 -9.15
C ARG A 679 -24.51 10.33 -8.40
N CYS A 680 -23.69 11.29 -7.96
CA CYS A 680 -23.41 12.74 -8.19
C CYS A 680 -22.05 13.03 -7.46
N ALA A 681 -21.01 13.66 -8.05
CA ALA A 681 -20.67 15.12 -8.06
C ALA A 681 -20.37 15.77 -6.67
N PRO A 682 -19.51 16.83 -6.52
CA PRO A 682 -18.53 17.45 -7.45
C PRO A 682 -17.13 17.83 -6.82
N CYS A 683 -16.16 18.27 -7.64
CA CYS A 683 -15.36 19.51 -7.46
C CYS A 683 -14.32 19.77 -8.59
N SER A 684 -14.26 21.02 -9.06
CA SER A 684 -13.25 21.71 -9.92
C SER A 684 -11.77 21.29 -9.71
N GLY A 685 -10.83 21.24 -10.68
CA GLY A 685 -10.71 21.60 -12.12
C GLY A 685 -9.23 21.36 -12.56
N VAL A 686 -8.68 21.71 -13.75
CA VAL A 686 -9.15 22.37 -14.99
C VAL A 686 -8.38 21.79 -16.23
N TRP A 687 -9.09 21.71 -17.36
CA TRP A 687 -8.77 21.69 -18.82
C TRP A 687 -7.37 22.15 -19.34
N LEU A 688 -6.82 21.78 -20.52
CA LEU A 688 -7.19 21.01 -21.76
C LEU A 688 -5.87 20.36 -22.33
N GLN A 689 -5.78 19.46 -23.34
CA GLN A 689 -6.52 19.33 -24.61
C GLN A 689 -6.41 17.92 -25.27
N THR A 690 -7.50 17.46 -25.91
CA THR A 690 -7.64 16.41 -26.98
C THR A 690 -7.11 14.96 -26.84
N PRO A 691 -8.04 13.98 -26.99
CA PRO A 691 -7.81 12.70 -27.67
C PRO A 691 -8.78 12.46 -28.86
N ILE A 692 -8.35 11.67 -29.85
CA ILE A 692 -9.23 11.11 -30.90
C ILE A 692 -9.51 9.64 -30.56
N THR A 693 -10.79 9.25 -30.53
CA THR A 693 -11.24 7.89 -30.22
C THR A 693 -11.89 7.26 -31.45
N PHE A 694 -11.38 6.10 -31.88
CA PHE A 694 -12.04 5.24 -32.89
C PHE A 694 -12.98 4.24 -32.20
N CYS A 695 -14.22 4.16 -32.66
CA CYS A 695 -15.19 3.12 -32.29
C CYS A 695 -15.50 2.21 -33.49
N PHE A 696 -15.37 0.90 -33.31
CA PHE A 696 -15.80 -0.10 -34.28
C PHE A 696 -17.26 -0.48 -34.05
N TRP A 697 -18.08 -0.47 -35.10
CA TRP A 697 -19.43 -1.04 -35.08
C TRP A 697 -19.42 -2.52 -35.46
N LYS A 698 -20.34 -3.29 -34.86
CA LYS A 698 -20.56 -4.71 -35.12
C LYS A 698 -21.99 -4.87 -35.64
N THR A 699 -22.16 -5.47 -36.82
CA THR A 699 -23.48 -5.74 -37.40
C THR A 699 -24.04 -7.07 -36.92
N THR A 700 -25.33 -7.08 -36.57
CA THR A 700 -26.12 -8.29 -36.31
C THR A 700 -27.37 -8.26 -37.18
N SER A 701 -27.56 -9.31 -37.98
CA SER A 701 -28.69 -9.45 -38.90
C SER A 701 -29.90 -10.10 -38.22
N HIS A 702 -31.07 -9.47 -38.31
CA HIS A 702 -32.36 -10.11 -38.04
C HIS A 702 -33.01 -10.60 -39.35
N LEU A 703 -33.76 -11.69 -39.27
CA LEU A 703 -34.76 -12.13 -40.25
C LEU A 703 -36.10 -12.34 -39.50
N THR A 704 -37.22 -12.20 -40.22
CA THR A 704 -38.55 -11.89 -39.67
C THR A 704 -39.64 -12.89 -40.07
N GLY A 705 -40.70 -12.99 -39.25
CA GLY A 705 -41.98 -13.67 -39.56
C GLY A 705 -42.17 -15.01 -38.83
N THR A 706 -43.36 -15.42 -38.38
CA THR A 706 -44.72 -14.83 -38.45
C THR A 706 -45.62 -15.37 -37.31
N SER A 707 -46.71 -14.65 -37.04
CA SER A 707 -47.96 -14.95 -36.28
C SER A 707 -48.21 -16.35 -35.67
N ASP A 708 -48.71 -16.42 -34.42
CA ASP A 708 -50.15 -16.71 -34.16
C ASP A 708 -50.61 -16.63 -32.66
N THR A 709 -51.77 -15.97 -32.50
CA THR A 709 -52.93 -16.08 -31.56
C THR A 709 -52.94 -16.70 -30.12
N ILE A 710 -53.74 -16.00 -29.27
CA ILE A 710 -54.71 -16.46 -28.22
C ILE A 710 -54.32 -16.56 -26.71
N SER A 711 -55.15 -15.88 -25.87
CA SER A 711 -55.43 -16.09 -24.42
C SER A 711 -54.34 -15.80 -23.37
N SER A 712 -54.62 -15.36 -22.12
CA SER A 712 -55.83 -14.78 -21.50
C SER A 712 -55.54 -14.15 -20.11
N THR A 713 -56.50 -13.35 -19.60
CA THR A 713 -56.83 -13.08 -18.17
C THR A 713 -55.89 -12.32 -17.21
N GLY A 714 -56.41 -11.20 -16.66
CA GLY A 714 -56.22 -10.74 -15.27
C GLY A 714 -55.08 -9.73 -14.99
N GLY A 715 -55.29 -8.57 -14.34
CA GLY A 715 -56.53 -7.86 -13.96
C GLY A 715 -56.38 -6.98 -12.69
N ARG A 716 -56.74 -5.68 -12.76
CA ARG A 716 -56.86 -4.69 -11.63
C ARG A 716 -55.52 -4.37 -10.89
N SER A 717 -55.27 -3.28 -10.16
CA SER A 717 -55.78 -1.89 -9.97
C SER A 717 -54.78 -1.16 -9.02
N GLY A 718 -54.64 0.18 -8.90
CA GLY A 718 -55.26 1.34 -9.53
C GLY A 718 -54.98 2.65 -8.73
N ILE A 719 -55.48 3.80 -9.21
CA ILE A 719 -55.76 5.08 -8.49
C ILE A 719 -54.58 5.97 -8.00
N GLU A 720 -54.30 7.01 -8.81
CA GLU A 720 -54.18 8.46 -8.51
C GLU A 720 -53.31 9.06 -7.37
N LYS A 721 -52.50 10.08 -7.73
CA LYS A 721 -52.88 11.51 -7.57
C LYS A 721 -51.94 12.50 -8.31
N SER A 722 -52.46 13.69 -8.57
CA SER A 722 -51.87 14.85 -9.28
C SER A 722 -51.42 15.97 -8.28
N PRO A 723 -51.20 17.25 -8.66
CA PRO A 723 -49.96 17.75 -9.30
C PRO A 723 -49.23 18.89 -8.54
N TRP A 724 -48.11 19.32 -9.16
CA TRP A 724 -47.19 20.46 -8.92
C TRP A 724 -47.87 21.87 -8.84
N PRO A 725 -47.18 23.01 -8.56
CA PRO A 725 -45.73 23.32 -8.68
C PRO A 725 -45.15 24.13 -7.48
N ASP A 726 -44.01 24.87 -7.49
CA ASP A 726 -42.98 25.22 -8.50
C ASP A 726 -41.62 25.55 -7.82
N CYS A 727 -40.54 25.74 -8.59
CA CYS A 727 -39.44 26.66 -8.25
C CYS A 727 -38.63 27.10 -9.48
N ILE A 728 -38.63 28.40 -9.75
CA ILE A 728 -38.09 29.05 -10.96
C ILE A 728 -36.55 29.23 -10.88
N THR A 729 -35.88 29.27 -12.03
CA THR A 729 -34.44 29.58 -12.17
C THR A 729 -34.24 30.61 -13.31
N LEU A 730 -33.04 31.22 -13.39
CA LEU A 730 -32.54 32.24 -14.34
C LEU A 730 -32.70 33.69 -13.83
N GLY A 731 -31.75 34.62 -14.04
CA GLY A 731 -30.41 34.50 -14.65
C GLY A 731 -29.73 35.87 -14.91
N PHE A 732 -28.54 35.84 -15.52
CA PHE A 732 -27.75 36.98 -16.05
C PHE A 732 -27.11 37.96 -15.03
N GLY A 733 -25.98 38.63 -15.33
CA GLY A 733 -25.15 38.59 -16.54
C GLY A 733 -23.76 39.27 -16.40
N ASN A 734 -22.91 39.13 -17.43
CA ASN A 734 -21.54 39.67 -17.49
C ASN A 734 -21.47 41.16 -17.89
N ARG A 735 -20.45 41.91 -17.40
CA ARG A 735 -19.73 42.96 -18.17
C ARG A 735 -18.37 43.38 -17.55
N LEU A 736 -17.29 42.90 -18.17
CA LEU A 736 -16.16 43.64 -18.77
C LEU A 736 -15.62 44.98 -18.21
N LEU A 737 -14.26 45.06 -18.21
CA LEU A 737 -13.34 46.21 -18.49
C LEU A 737 -12.51 46.88 -17.36
N THR A 738 -11.18 46.65 -17.46
CA THR A 738 -10.02 47.58 -17.35
C THR A 738 -9.75 48.46 -16.11
N SER A 739 -8.49 48.41 -15.65
CA SER A 739 -7.49 49.50 -15.70
C SER A 739 -6.55 49.60 -14.46
N LYS A 740 -5.47 50.37 -14.62
CA LYS A 740 -4.21 50.43 -13.88
C LYS A 740 -4.23 51.21 -12.54
N THR A 741 -3.10 51.08 -11.80
CA THR A 741 -2.39 52.08 -10.96
C THR A 741 -2.94 52.57 -9.61
N ARG A 742 -2.26 52.16 -8.51
CA ARG A 742 -1.33 52.94 -7.62
C ARG A 742 -0.90 52.03 -6.43
N GLN A 743 0.39 51.82 -6.11
CA GLN A 743 1.29 52.65 -5.27
C GLN A 743 0.67 53.02 -3.90
N SER A 744 1.27 52.71 -2.74
CA SER A 744 2.60 53.20 -2.30
C SER A 744 3.24 52.45 -1.11
N SER A 745 4.58 52.51 -1.05
CA SER A 745 5.52 52.34 0.11
C SER A 745 5.48 51.02 0.93
N TRP A 746 6.61 50.43 1.38
CA TRP A 746 7.90 51.02 1.79
C TRP A 746 9.14 50.21 1.32
N SER A 747 10.29 50.90 1.26
CA SER A 747 11.65 50.39 0.97
C SER A 747 12.69 51.25 1.76
N PRO A 748 14.02 51.02 1.73
CA PRO A 748 14.72 49.84 2.30
C PRO A 748 16.06 50.17 3.04
N MET A 749 16.66 49.17 3.72
CA MET A 749 18.13 49.03 3.97
C MET A 749 18.84 50.09 4.88
N PRO A 750 20.13 49.93 5.30
CA PRO A 750 21.17 48.99 4.85
C PRO A 750 21.96 48.19 5.93
N PHE A 751 22.95 47.44 5.45
CA PHE A 751 24.00 46.69 6.17
C PHE A 751 24.93 47.57 7.03
N LEU A 752 25.56 46.96 8.07
CA LEU A 752 27.01 47.01 8.29
C LEU A 752 27.50 45.91 9.28
N GLU A 753 28.80 45.66 9.31
CA GLU A 753 29.46 44.50 9.94
C GLU A 753 29.97 44.74 11.37
N ALA A 754 30.07 43.68 12.19
CA ALA A 754 31.25 43.36 13.03
C ALA A 754 31.11 42.04 13.81
N LYS A 755 32.25 41.39 14.07
CA LYS A 755 32.53 40.27 15.00
C LYS A 755 33.46 40.79 16.12
N PRO A 756 33.90 39.99 17.12
CA PRO A 756 33.21 38.94 17.90
C PRO A 756 33.44 39.08 19.43
N SER A 757 32.73 38.27 20.23
CA SER A 757 33.23 37.69 21.50
C SER A 757 32.36 36.50 21.90
#